data_AF-A0A9X2B5G9-F1
#
_entry.id   AF-A0A9X2B5G9-F1
#
_cell.length_a   1.000
_cell.length_b   1.000
_cell.length_c   1.000
_cell.angle_alpha   90.00
_cell.angle_beta   90.00
_cell.angle_gamma   90.00
#
_symmetry.space_group_name_H-M   'P 1'
#
loop_
_entity.id
_entity.type
_entity.pdbx_description
1 polymer ?
#
loop_
_entity_poly.entity_id
_entity_poly.type
_entity_poly.pdbx_seq_one_letter_code
_entity_poly.pdbx_strand_id
1 'polypeptide(L)'
;MKFTKCFFLFFCLIIFGGFAGDVMAEGSCSSKIAAINSNEISIDTSYKKKIDNSVELKLINTGEKVWSKDKIRLSYHLMDRNNEIILNDGVRTPLPKDIKPGEYVIVIPNIEIPSDINLLHKELYIQFDLVEEGVQWFSELNTENSLVVPIKFIKNYDFEIVKPIKDISVWGKEPKQVKIRIKNTGSARWETYSGISFSYDLLDKEKKVVVHDGFRSALPNSVGPGEEVDLNVNINFPGHTGDYTIQWDMVNEGVGWFGNGEIIPDKQTDITFHSKLWLYLFYFLAAVLIVYFINLFITYFKTKKWEFRKSLSLMNHFYIRNIDIIWVTLSLYLKVKWSTLEICGNINTNIFIFLGAILTGLVINCFTNYKVRAFVSVLINCLVSLLLFSDLVYYLYFNDVITTGTIFNASQLTDVTDSISSLINYKYVVYMFSDIILMIIVCIVVNAIFHKERILKKSRVLYSLIGIMVVIGISGLVFSNLAKEDLFEKKYQNKLIAQDIGLANFHLYDFTTYMIQKFSNISPTEYAKINEWKLKKNSDQYDQYFGIARNKNVILIQSEALQSFVINLSYNNQVITPNLNKFAQNNLYFNNFYDQTGPGRTSDAEFMSLNSMFGLQSGSVYTTYNHNQFDSLPKILNDNGYSTMSAHGYNGSFWNRREMHALQGFQKSLFEENLVMEEKIGWGLSDRTFFLQSVDQIKKLPEPYFSFLITLSNHHPYNEVLPNSLNLGELEGTVVGNYLNSVHYADFAFGELINELNKSGILENTVIALYGDHDAGISLEELSTILDIKDTPEQQLSIDKVPFILHIPGINSGQIIETNTGHLDITPTLLHILGINHSNNVFLGENMFSKTSPVIFRNGNFIGKDFVSNDGVCQRNNAQNQCESIASEVNEKIWTSDTILRYNLTKKLLNTN
;
A
#
# COMPACT_ATOMS: atom_id res chain seq x y z
N MET A 1 -27.08 -34.36 63.69
CA MET A 1 -25.91 -33.45 63.60
C MET A 1 -24.68 -34.25 63.96
N LYS A 2 -23.68 -34.44 63.10
CA LYS A 2 -23.48 -34.07 61.69
C LYS A 2 -22.62 -35.22 61.13
N PHE A 3 -23.26 -36.25 60.55
CA PHE A 3 -23.63 -36.37 59.12
C PHE A 3 -22.39 -36.60 58.25
N THR A 4 -22.02 -37.87 57.99
CA THR A 4 -22.43 -38.73 56.84
C THR A 4 -21.63 -38.39 55.58
N LYS A 5 -21.17 -39.32 54.73
CA LYS A 5 -21.46 -40.75 54.48
C LYS A 5 -20.39 -41.17 53.45
N CYS A 6 -19.77 -42.36 53.59
CA CYS A 6 -20.08 -43.58 52.82
C CYS A 6 -19.66 -43.50 51.33
N PHE A 7 -19.07 -44.50 50.68
CA PHE A 7 -19.27 -45.97 50.69
C PHE A 7 -18.10 -46.61 49.89
N PHE A 8 -17.50 -47.75 50.28
CA PHE A 8 -17.88 -49.14 49.88
C PHE A 8 -17.80 -49.37 48.36
N LEU A 9 -17.37 -50.48 47.76
CA LEU A 9 -17.11 -51.89 48.10
C LEU A 9 -16.54 -52.49 46.77
N PHE A 10 -15.58 -53.42 46.76
CA PHE A 10 -15.79 -54.89 46.81
C PHE A 10 -16.32 -55.53 45.50
N PHE A 11 -15.58 -56.56 45.06
CA PHE A 11 -16.09 -57.81 44.46
C PHE A 11 -16.85 -57.78 43.12
N CYS A 12 -16.27 -58.47 42.12
CA CYS A 12 -16.66 -59.83 41.69
C CYS A 12 -15.77 -60.21 40.48
N LEU A 13 -14.91 -61.23 40.55
CA LEU A 13 -15.21 -62.67 40.44
C LEU A 13 -16.09 -63.04 39.22
N ILE A 14 -15.43 -63.70 38.26
CA ILE A 14 -15.95 -64.78 37.39
C ILE A 14 -16.98 -64.35 36.33
N ILE A 15 -16.94 -65.07 35.20
CA ILE A 15 -17.87 -65.07 34.06
C ILE A 15 -17.48 -63.99 33.02
N PHE A 16 -16.59 -64.22 32.05
CA PHE A 16 -16.54 -65.34 31.12
C PHE A 16 -15.09 -65.64 30.69
N GLY A 17 -14.63 -66.84 31.00
CA GLY A 17 -13.66 -67.51 30.14
C GLY A 17 -14.39 -68.14 28.95
N GLY A 18 -13.66 -68.27 27.84
CA GLY A 18 -13.98 -69.20 26.76
C GLY A 18 -14.94 -68.66 25.71
N PHE A 19 -14.37 -68.22 24.59
CA PHE A 19 -14.50 -68.82 23.25
C PHE A 19 -13.64 -67.89 22.36
N ALA A 20 -12.38 -68.17 22.01
CA ALA A 20 -11.90 -69.39 21.34
C ALA A 20 -12.95 -69.90 20.35
N GLY A 21 -13.31 -69.04 19.40
CA GLY A 21 -13.78 -69.46 18.10
C GLY A 21 -12.60 -69.34 17.14
N ASP A 22 -12.00 -70.49 16.81
CA ASP A 22 -11.10 -70.63 15.69
C ASP A 22 -11.73 -70.01 14.44
N VAL A 23 -11.15 -68.92 13.94
CA VAL A 23 -11.16 -68.67 12.51
C VAL A 23 -9.81 -69.11 12.01
N MET A 24 -9.86 -70.26 11.34
CA MET A 24 -8.76 -70.91 10.68
C MET A 24 -7.94 -69.92 9.85
N ALA A 25 -6.62 -70.06 9.96
CA ALA A 25 -5.68 -69.54 8.99
C ALA A 25 -6.06 -70.03 7.59
N GLU A 26 -6.58 -69.11 6.76
CA GLU A 26 -6.70 -69.32 5.32
C GLU A 26 -5.68 -68.43 4.60
N GLY A 27 -4.62 -69.05 4.08
CA GLY A 27 -3.65 -68.53 3.12
C GLY A 27 -2.69 -67.47 3.67
N SER A 28 -1.41 -67.84 3.82
CA SER A 28 -0.36 -66.90 4.22
C SER A 28 -0.24 -65.75 3.22
N CYS A 29 -0.48 -64.53 3.70
CA CYS A 29 -0.07 -63.31 3.01
C CYS A 29 1.41 -63.07 3.37
N SER A 30 2.33 -63.67 2.63
CA SER A 30 3.76 -63.39 2.75
C SER A 30 4.23 -62.52 1.59
N SER A 31 5.15 -61.61 1.88
CA SER A 31 5.74 -60.70 0.91
C SER A 31 7.26 -60.78 0.97
N LYS A 32 7.93 -60.24 -0.04
CA LYS A 32 9.33 -59.85 0.06
C LYS A 32 9.48 -58.45 -0.55
N ILE A 33 9.93 -57.51 0.27
CA ILE A 33 10.19 -56.12 -0.13
C ILE A 33 11.71 -55.96 -0.27
N ALA A 34 12.16 -55.41 -1.39
CA ALA A 34 13.57 -55.09 -1.62
C ALA A 34 13.72 -53.74 -2.31
N ALA A 35 14.65 -52.90 -1.81
CA ALA A 35 15.04 -51.66 -2.49
C ALA A 35 15.82 -51.98 -3.77
N ILE A 36 15.55 -51.23 -4.85
CA ILE A 36 16.14 -51.49 -6.18
C ILE A 36 17.31 -50.54 -6.45
N ASN A 37 17.18 -49.27 -6.10
CA ASN A 37 18.05 -48.20 -6.59
C ASN A 37 18.76 -47.40 -5.49
N SER A 38 18.30 -47.47 -4.25
CA SER A 38 18.96 -46.87 -3.09
C SER A 38 18.68 -47.65 -1.81
N ASN A 39 19.71 -47.76 -0.96
CA ASN A 39 19.60 -48.35 0.38
C ASN A 39 19.46 -47.27 1.48
N GLU A 40 19.28 -45.99 1.11
CA GLU A 40 19.05 -44.87 2.03
C GLU A 40 18.04 -43.87 1.42
N ILE A 41 17.28 -43.17 2.27
CA ILE A 41 16.38 -42.07 1.88
C ILE A 41 17.02 -40.75 2.30
N SER A 42 17.22 -39.84 1.34
CA SER A 42 17.77 -38.52 1.63
C SER A 42 16.66 -37.49 1.79
N ILE A 43 16.71 -36.72 2.88
CA ILE A 43 15.80 -35.59 3.12
C ILE A 43 16.62 -34.32 3.06
N ASP A 44 16.26 -33.44 2.13
CA ASP A 44 16.80 -32.10 2.13
C ASP A 44 16.10 -31.26 3.20
N THR A 45 16.89 -30.80 4.17
CA THR A 45 16.45 -29.92 5.24
C THR A 45 16.53 -28.44 4.85
N SER A 46 17.07 -28.13 3.67
CA SER A 46 17.05 -26.78 3.13
C SER A 46 15.73 -26.50 2.41
N TYR A 47 15.05 -25.41 2.83
CA TYR A 47 13.66 -25.07 2.49
C TYR A 47 12.63 -26.11 2.98
N LYS A 48 11.32 -25.77 2.98
CA LYS A 48 10.21 -26.64 3.42
C LYS A 48 10.48 -28.12 3.11
N LYS A 49 10.79 -28.90 4.16
CA LYS A 49 11.18 -30.34 4.19
C LYS A 49 10.74 -31.10 2.93
N LYS A 50 11.55 -31.09 1.86
CA LYS A 50 11.21 -31.81 0.60
C LYS A 50 11.97 -33.13 0.57
N ILE A 51 11.21 -34.22 0.52
CA ILE A 51 11.78 -35.57 0.41
C ILE A 51 12.15 -35.81 -1.06
N ASP A 52 13.38 -36.24 -1.31
CA ASP A 52 13.77 -36.72 -2.64
C ASP A 52 13.20 -38.13 -2.82
N ASN A 53 12.05 -38.26 -3.52
CA ASN A 53 11.32 -39.52 -3.70
C ASN A 53 11.96 -40.42 -4.78
N SER A 54 13.27 -40.62 -4.70
CA SER A 54 14.02 -41.42 -5.68
C SER A 54 14.05 -42.92 -5.35
N VAL A 55 13.49 -43.39 -4.23
CA VAL A 55 13.53 -44.82 -3.85
C VAL A 55 12.49 -45.65 -4.61
N GLU A 56 12.94 -46.68 -5.32
CA GLU A 56 12.09 -47.69 -5.97
C GLU A 56 12.11 -48.99 -5.16
N LEU A 57 10.93 -49.51 -4.86
CA LEU A 57 10.74 -50.74 -4.09
C LEU A 57 10.19 -51.85 -4.99
N LYS A 58 10.89 -52.99 -4.99
CA LYS A 58 10.41 -54.24 -5.59
C LYS A 58 9.58 -54.99 -4.56
N LEU A 59 8.28 -55.13 -4.83
CA LEU A 59 7.37 -55.91 -4.01
C LEU A 59 7.13 -57.25 -4.71
N ILE A 60 7.44 -58.36 -4.03
CA ILE A 60 7.23 -59.72 -4.54
C ILE A 60 6.17 -60.39 -3.69
N ASN A 61 5.12 -60.91 -4.34
CA ASN A 61 4.13 -61.73 -3.66
C ASN A 61 4.67 -63.15 -3.48
N THR A 62 5.04 -63.51 -2.25
CA THR A 62 5.54 -64.85 -1.92
C THR A 62 4.47 -65.73 -1.28
N GLY A 63 3.27 -65.20 -1.07
CA GLY A 63 2.13 -65.89 -0.49
C GLY A 63 1.35 -66.70 -1.52
N GLU A 64 0.26 -67.32 -1.06
CA GLU A 64 -0.57 -68.20 -1.89
C GLU A 64 -1.76 -67.48 -2.54
N LYS A 65 -2.05 -66.24 -2.11
CA LYS A 65 -3.19 -65.44 -2.56
C LYS A 65 -2.76 -64.31 -3.50
N VAL A 66 -3.64 -63.92 -4.44
CA VAL A 66 -3.44 -62.73 -5.28
C VAL A 66 -3.59 -61.48 -4.42
N TRP A 67 -2.64 -60.56 -4.49
CA TRP A 67 -2.79 -59.24 -3.88
C TRP A 67 -3.67 -58.36 -4.75
N SER A 68 -4.84 -57.97 -4.24
CA SER A 68 -5.73 -57.04 -4.92
C SER A 68 -5.22 -55.61 -4.73
N LYS A 69 -5.02 -54.90 -5.84
CA LYS A 69 -4.62 -53.49 -5.84
C LYS A 69 -5.60 -52.58 -5.12
N ASP A 70 -6.85 -53.02 -4.96
CA ASP A 70 -7.91 -52.22 -4.34
C ASP A 70 -7.93 -52.38 -2.82
N LYS A 71 -7.42 -53.50 -2.29
CA LYS A 71 -7.39 -53.81 -0.85
C LYS A 71 -6.03 -53.68 -0.19
N ILE A 72 -4.95 -53.94 -0.92
CA ILE A 72 -3.59 -53.89 -0.37
C ILE A 72 -2.93 -52.57 -0.78
N ARG A 73 -2.25 -51.94 0.18
CA ARG A 73 -1.46 -50.73 0.00
C ARG A 73 -0.05 -50.94 0.51
N LEU A 74 0.91 -50.28 -0.12
CA LEU A 74 2.23 -50.08 0.47
C LEU A 74 2.18 -48.84 1.34
N SER A 75 2.72 -48.93 2.55
CA SER A 75 2.87 -47.80 3.45
C SER A 75 4.12 -47.97 4.31
N TYR A 76 4.26 -47.19 5.37
CA TYR A 76 5.44 -47.21 6.21
C TYR A 76 5.18 -46.77 7.64
N HIS A 77 6.09 -47.19 8.52
CA HIS A 77 6.26 -46.65 9.87
C HIS A 77 7.53 -45.79 9.93
N LEU A 78 7.47 -44.67 10.65
CA LEU A 78 8.65 -43.87 10.96
C LEU A 78 9.17 -44.26 12.34
N MET A 79 10.45 -44.61 12.44
CA MET A 79 11.09 -45.08 13.66
C MET A 79 12.33 -44.26 14.00
N ASP A 80 12.70 -44.25 15.28
CA ASP A 80 13.99 -43.74 15.76
C ASP A 80 15.05 -44.86 15.91
N ARG A 81 16.27 -44.48 16.32
CA ARG A 81 17.39 -45.41 16.57
C ARG A 81 17.13 -46.49 17.64
N ASN A 82 16.12 -46.31 18.49
CA ASN A 82 15.74 -47.28 19.52
C ASN A 82 14.63 -48.23 19.01
N ASN A 83 14.26 -48.14 17.73
CA ASN A 83 13.11 -48.81 17.12
C ASN A 83 11.75 -48.38 17.72
N GLU A 84 11.67 -47.20 18.34
CA GLU A 84 10.39 -46.65 18.78
C GLU A 84 9.65 -46.04 17.58
N ILE A 85 8.37 -46.39 17.42
CA ILE A 85 7.52 -45.89 16.35
C ILE A 85 7.13 -44.45 16.66
N ILE A 86 7.62 -43.51 15.85
CA ILE A 86 7.25 -42.08 15.86
C ILE A 86 5.94 -41.86 15.09
N LEU A 87 5.82 -42.48 13.92
CA LEU A 87 4.61 -42.46 13.11
C LEU A 87 4.21 -43.90 12.81
N ASN A 88 3.09 -44.32 13.37
CA ASN A 88 2.60 -45.69 13.21
C ASN A 88 1.83 -45.90 11.91
N ASP A 89 1.43 -44.84 11.22
CA ASP A 89 0.60 -44.98 10.03
C ASP A 89 0.94 -43.95 8.96
N GLY A 90 1.81 -44.32 8.02
CA GLY A 90 2.27 -43.47 6.92
C GLY A 90 1.25 -43.31 5.79
N VAL A 91 1.56 -42.43 4.83
CA VAL A 91 0.68 -42.23 3.66
C VAL A 91 0.60 -43.52 2.82
N ARG A 92 -0.57 -43.78 2.24
CA ARG A 92 -0.83 -44.96 1.40
C ARG A 92 -0.29 -44.77 -0.01
N THR A 93 0.39 -45.80 -0.49
CA THR A 93 0.82 -45.94 -1.88
C THR A 93 -0.01 -47.05 -2.55
N PRO A 94 -0.83 -46.74 -3.55
CA PRO A 94 -1.61 -47.75 -4.27
C PRO A 94 -0.71 -48.67 -5.08
N LEU A 95 -1.05 -49.95 -5.13
CA LEU A 95 -0.40 -50.88 -6.06
C LEU A 95 -0.87 -50.59 -7.49
N PRO A 96 0.01 -50.61 -8.50
CA PRO A 96 -0.38 -50.26 -9.87
C PRO A 96 -1.21 -51.35 -10.56
N LYS A 97 -1.17 -52.59 -10.06
CA LYS A 97 -1.94 -53.74 -10.56
C LYS A 97 -2.10 -54.81 -9.47
N ASP A 98 -3.01 -55.75 -9.70
CA ASP A 98 -3.08 -56.98 -8.91
C ASP A 98 -1.80 -57.82 -9.10
N ILE A 99 -1.34 -58.47 -8.04
CA ILE A 99 -0.07 -59.21 -8.04
C ILE A 99 -0.32 -60.66 -7.66
N LYS A 100 -0.09 -61.59 -8.60
CA LYS A 100 -0.29 -63.03 -8.36
C LYS A 100 0.87 -63.63 -7.54
N PRO A 101 0.68 -64.79 -6.89
CA PRO A 101 1.76 -65.55 -6.28
C PRO A 101 2.96 -65.72 -7.23
N GLY A 102 4.15 -65.34 -6.76
CA GLY A 102 5.41 -65.36 -7.52
C GLY A 102 5.65 -64.18 -8.44
N GLU A 103 4.66 -63.30 -8.67
CA GLU A 103 4.85 -62.06 -9.43
C GLU A 103 5.45 -60.94 -8.57
N TYR A 104 6.03 -59.95 -9.24
CA TYR A 104 6.54 -58.75 -8.61
C TYR A 104 6.03 -57.47 -9.30
N VAL A 105 6.14 -56.37 -8.58
CA VAL A 105 5.94 -55.02 -9.12
C VAL A 105 6.99 -54.08 -8.56
N ILE A 106 7.22 -52.98 -9.26
CA ILE A 106 8.04 -51.86 -8.79
C ILE A 106 7.10 -50.73 -8.40
N VAL A 107 7.28 -50.17 -7.21
CA VAL A 107 6.49 -49.07 -6.68
C VAL A 107 7.43 -47.99 -6.16
N ILE A 108 7.09 -46.73 -6.44
CA ILE A 108 7.70 -45.56 -5.79
C ILE A 108 6.78 -45.20 -4.61
N PRO A 109 7.24 -45.29 -3.35
CA PRO A 109 6.42 -44.99 -2.19
C PRO A 109 6.09 -43.49 -2.10
N ASN A 110 4.86 -43.17 -1.74
CA ASN A 110 4.46 -41.84 -1.29
C ASN A 110 4.89 -41.67 0.16
N ILE A 111 5.83 -40.76 0.42
CA ILE A 111 6.36 -40.48 1.76
C ILE A 111 6.06 -39.03 2.11
N GLU A 112 5.47 -38.82 3.28
CA GLU A 112 5.27 -37.50 3.89
C GLU A 112 5.73 -37.54 5.36
N ILE A 113 6.40 -36.47 5.80
CA ILE A 113 6.85 -36.35 7.19
C ILE A 113 6.09 -35.17 7.81
N PRO A 114 5.32 -35.39 8.90
CA PRO A 114 4.59 -34.35 9.59
C PRO A 114 5.48 -33.14 9.97
N SER A 115 4.94 -31.93 9.80
CA SER A 115 5.68 -30.68 9.98
C SER A 115 6.08 -30.42 11.43
N ASP A 116 5.30 -30.93 12.38
CA ASP A 116 5.44 -30.85 13.84
C ASP A 116 6.53 -31.76 14.44
N ILE A 117 7.03 -32.74 13.67
CA ILE A 117 8.15 -33.57 14.13
C ILE A 117 9.45 -32.76 14.06
N ASN A 118 10.08 -32.56 15.22
CA ASN A 118 11.43 -32.00 15.31
C ASN A 118 12.46 -33.04 14.82
N LEU A 119 13.01 -32.80 13.64
CA LEU A 119 13.91 -33.73 12.93
C LEU A 119 15.39 -33.53 13.30
N LEU A 120 15.73 -32.47 14.04
CA LEU A 120 17.11 -32.17 14.39
C LEU A 120 17.60 -33.13 15.49
N HIS A 121 18.71 -33.81 15.20
CA HIS A 121 19.48 -34.69 16.11
C HIS A 121 18.97 -36.12 16.35
N LYS A 122 18.08 -36.67 15.51
CA LYS A 122 17.67 -38.09 15.59
C LYS A 122 18.10 -38.89 14.35
N GLU A 123 18.72 -40.05 14.54
CA GLU A 123 18.83 -41.06 13.49
C GLU A 123 17.43 -41.69 13.30
N LEU A 124 16.87 -41.54 12.09
CA LEU A 124 15.53 -41.99 11.76
C LEU A 124 15.58 -43.10 10.70
N TYR A 125 14.57 -43.98 10.75
CA TYR A 125 14.41 -45.09 9.83
C TYR A 125 12.98 -45.14 9.33
N ILE A 126 12.80 -45.52 8.06
CA ILE A 126 11.49 -45.85 7.49
C ILE A 126 11.40 -47.36 7.37
N GLN A 127 10.40 -47.95 8.01
CA GLN A 127 10.04 -49.35 7.81
C GLN A 127 8.88 -49.41 6.81
N PHE A 128 9.17 -49.80 5.57
CA PHE A 128 8.15 -50.05 4.56
C PHE A 128 7.46 -51.39 4.81
N ASP A 129 6.13 -51.38 4.75
CA ASP A 129 5.31 -52.57 4.93
C ASP A 129 4.05 -52.52 4.07
N LEU A 130 3.49 -53.69 3.78
CA LEU A 130 2.20 -53.84 3.14
C LEU A 130 1.10 -53.90 4.20
N VAL A 131 -0.03 -53.26 3.91
CA VAL A 131 -1.23 -53.30 4.74
C VAL A 131 -2.41 -53.76 3.89
N GLU A 132 -3.19 -54.70 4.40
CA GLU A 132 -4.54 -54.96 3.89
C GLU A 132 -5.51 -54.04 4.63
N GLU A 133 -6.13 -53.11 3.90
CA GLU A 133 -6.97 -52.05 4.47
C GLU A 133 -8.10 -52.63 5.34
N GLY A 134 -8.16 -52.17 6.59
CA GLY A 134 -9.15 -52.61 7.57
C GLY A 134 -8.92 -54.02 8.14
N VAL A 135 -7.79 -54.66 7.84
CA VAL A 135 -7.43 -55.99 8.34
C VAL A 135 -6.20 -55.91 9.23
N GLN A 136 -5.00 -55.87 8.66
CA GLN A 136 -3.73 -55.85 9.42
C GLN A 136 -2.52 -55.55 8.53
N TRP A 137 -1.38 -55.26 9.18
CA TRP A 137 -0.08 -55.13 8.54
C TRP A 137 0.55 -56.50 8.25
N PHE A 138 1.34 -56.61 7.18
CA PHE A 138 1.98 -57.87 6.80
C PHE A 138 3.13 -58.22 7.75
N SER A 139 3.79 -57.23 8.35
CA SER A 139 4.82 -57.45 9.36
C SER A 139 4.29 -58.02 10.68
N GLU A 140 3.01 -57.83 11.00
CA GLU A 140 2.35 -58.46 12.17
C GLU A 140 2.25 -59.99 12.02
N LEU A 141 2.30 -60.50 10.79
CA LEU A 141 2.36 -61.94 10.49
C LEU A 141 3.78 -62.48 10.51
N ASN A 142 4.72 -61.75 9.90
CA ASN A 142 6.14 -62.09 9.86
C ASN A 142 6.97 -60.83 9.58
N THR A 143 7.93 -60.51 10.46
CA THR A 143 8.78 -59.32 10.36
C THR A 143 9.64 -59.28 9.09
N GLU A 144 9.93 -60.43 8.48
CA GLU A 144 10.66 -60.52 7.19
C GLU A 144 9.90 -59.92 5.99
N ASN A 145 8.63 -59.58 6.17
CA ASN A 145 7.78 -58.97 5.15
C ASN A 145 8.00 -57.45 4.98
N SER A 146 8.80 -56.83 5.85
CA SER A 146 9.06 -55.38 5.84
C SER A 146 10.50 -55.04 5.47
N LEU A 147 10.73 -53.81 5.01
CA LEU A 147 12.07 -53.30 4.67
C LEU A 147 12.37 -52.03 5.47
N VAL A 148 13.42 -52.06 6.27
CA VAL A 148 13.91 -50.88 7.01
C VAL A 148 14.98 -50.17 6.20
N VAL A 149 14.79 -48.86 5.96
CA VAL A 149 15.72 -47.99 5.23
C VAL A 149 16.09 -46.80 6.11
N PRO A 150 17.39 -46.49 6.31
CA PRO A 150 17.81 -45.32 7.05
C PRO A 150 17.49 -44.01 6.32
N ILE A 151 17.17 -42.97 7.10
CA ILE A 151 17.01 -41.60 6.62
C ILE A 151 18.31 -40.84 6.84
N LYS A 152 18.78 -40.18 5.78
CA LYS A 152 19.93 -39.27 5.80
C LYS A 152 19.46 -37.84 5.59
N PHE A 153 19.75 -36.96 6.54
CA PHE A 153 19.50 -35.54 6.36
C PHE A 153 20.63 -34.92 5.55
N ILE A 154 20.27 -34.27 4.45
CA ILE A 154 21.17 -33.47 3.63
C ILE A 154 20.80 -32.00 3.83
N LYS A 155 21.80 -31.13 3.82
CA LYS A 155 21.61 -29.68 3.85
C LYS A 155 22.19 -29.12 2.57
N ASN A 156 21.38 -29.09 1.50
CA ASN A 156 21.88 -28.66 0.20
C ASN A 156 22.26 -27.18 0.19
N TYR A 157 21.50 -26.35 0.89
CA TYR A 157 21.76 -24.92 0.98
C TYR A 157 22.02 -24.53 2.45
N ASP A 158 23.24 -24.12 2.77
CA ASP A 158 23.62 -23.58 4.08
C ASP A 158 24.88 -22.72 3.98
N PHE A 159 25.02 -21.78 4.91
CA PHE A 159 26.16 -20.89 4.95
C PHE A 159 26.65 -20.65 6.38
N GLU A 160 27.93 -20.28 6.49
CA GLU A 160 28.55 -19.74 7.70
C GLU A 160 29.06 -18.31 7.45
N ILE A 161 29.03 -17.46 8.48
CA ILE A 161 29.65 -16.13 8.44
C ILE A 161 31.11 -16.28 8.86
N VAL A 162 32.03 -16.15 7.90
CA VAL A 162 33.47 -16.40 8.13
C VAL A 162 34.10 -15.28 8.96
N LYS A 163 33.61 -14.06 8.82
CA LYS A 163 34.15 -12.89 9.54
C LYS A 163 33.02 -12.10 10.20
N PRO A 164 32.87 -12.20 11.55
CA PRO A 164 31.84 -11.45 12.25
C PRO A 164 32.12 -9.95 12.16
N ILE A 165 31.07 -9.17 11.94
CA ILE A 165 31.15 -7.71 11.92
C ILE A 165 31.27 -7.24 13.37
N LYS A 166 32.33 -6.51 13.70
CA LYS A 166 32.47 -5.90 15.03
C LYS A 166 31.96 -4.46 14.99
N ASP A 167 31.02 -4.17 15.88
CA ASP A 167 30.50 -2.85 16.27
C ASP A 167 30.11 -1.92 15.10
N ILE A 168 28.90 -2.10 14.57
CA ILE A 168 28.31 -1.15 13.63
C ILE A 168 27.58 -0.05 14.41
N SER A 169 28.27 1.07 14.67
CA SER A 169 27.60 2.30 15.09
C SER A 169 27.08 3.05 13.84
N VAL A 170 25.78 3.37 13.83
CA VAL A 170 25.10 4.01 12.68
C VAL A 170 24.34 5.26 13.12
N TRP A 171 24.37 6.28 12.25
CA TRP A 171 23.77 7.59 12.49
C TRP A 171 22.77 7.96 11.38
N GLY A 172 21.47 7.99 11.71
CA GLY A 172 20.39 8.44 10.82
C GLY A 172 19.80 7.37 9.89
N LYS A 173 18.69 7.70 9.20
CA LYS A 173 17.84 6.76 8.44
C LYS A 173 18.43 6.25 7.11
N GLU A 174 19.61 6.70 6.69
CA GLU A 174 20.16 6.30 5.38
C GLU A 174 20.70 4.87 5.39
N PRO A 175 20.45 4.07 4.33
CA PRO A 175 20.99 2.73 4.22
C PRO A 175 22.51 2.75 4.33
N LYS A 176 23.08 1.88 5.17
CA LYS A 176 24.55 1.75 5.31
C LYS A 176 25.01 0.48 4.61
N GLN A 177 26.00 0.61 3.73
CA GLN A 177 26.66 -0.53 3.11
C GLN A 177 27.69 -1.14 4.06
N VAL A 178 27.63 -2.45 4.24
CA VAL A 178 28.52 -3.24 5.11
C VAL A 178 29.07 -4.41 4.31
N LYS A 179 30.34 -4.72 4.51
CA LYS A 179 31.00 -5.86 3.88
C LYS A 179 30.94 -7.08 4.77
N ILE A 180 30.43 -8.19 4.23
CA ILE A 180 30.27 -9.46 4.95
C ILE A 180 30.93 -10.56 4.12
N ARG A 181 31.66 -11.44 4.79
CA ARG A 181 32.19 -12.65 4.16
C ARG A 181 31.41 -13.86 4.62
N ILE A 182 30.87 -14.60 3.68
CA ILE A 182 30.17 -15.86 3.95
C ILE A 182 30.86 -17.02 3.24
N LYS A 183 30.65 -18.24 3.73
CA LYS A 183 31.12 -19.48 3.12
C LYS A 183 29.96 -20.44 2.91
N ASN A 184 29.95 -21.10 1.77
CA ASN A 184 28.99 -22.15 1.46
C ASN A 184 29.34 -23.43 2.24
N THR A 185 28.49 -23.79 3.20
CA THR A 185 28.61 -25.05 3.97
C THR A 185 27.65 -26.13 3.48
N GLY A 186 26.75 -25.79 2.54
CA GLY A 186 25.85 -26.73 1.90
C GLY A 186 26.52 -27.56 0.80
N SER A 187 25.83 -28.62 0.36
CA SER A 187 26.29 -29.50 -0.73
C SER A 187 25.98 -28.97 -2.13
N ALA A 188 25.09 -27.97 -2.28
CA ALA A 188 24.74 -27.38 -3.57
C ALA A 188 25.59 -26.14 -3.90
N ARG A 189 25.91 -25.99 -5.18
CA ARG A 189 26.55 -24.79 -5.73
C ARG A 189 25.51 -23.66 -5.84
N TRP A 190 25.86 -22.47 -5.37
CA TRP A 190 25.02 -21.28 -5.53
C TRP A 190 25.37 -20.60 -6.85
N GLU A 191 24.43 -20.56 -7.79
CA GLU A 191 24.68 -19.94 -9.10
C GLU A 191 24.32 -18.46 -9.11
N THR A 192 25.16 -17.65 -9.76
CA THR A 192 24.83 -16.24 -10.02
C THR A 192 23.57 -16.19 -10.90
N TYR A 193 22.62 -15.31 -10.59
CA TYR A 193 21.33 -15.16 -11.30
C TYR A 193 20.29 -16.27 -11.08
N SER A 194 20.50 -17.20 -10.14
CA SER A 194 19.54 -18.26 -9.82
C SER A 194 18.43 -17.87 -8.83
N GLY A 195 18.31 -16.59 -8.47
CA GLY A 195 17.43 -16.14 -7.39
C GLY A 195 18.02 -16.29 -5.99
N ILE A 196 19.24 -16.81 -5.85
CA ILE A 196 19.92 -16.88 -4.54
C ILE A 196 20.55 -15.52 -4.18
N SER A 197 20.14 -14.96 -3.04
CA SER A 197 20.61 -13.68 -2.51
C SER A 197 20.87 -13.76 -1.01
N PHE A 198 21.72 -12.87 -0.51
CA PHE A 198 21.94 -12.71 0.93
C PHE A 198 21.11 -11.54 1.47
N SER A 199 20.48 -11.71 2.63
CA SER A 199 19.62 -10.71 3.25
C SER A 199 19.66 -10.83 4.79
N TYR A 200 18.77 -10.12 5.49
CA TYR A 200 18.68 -10.09 6.94
C TYR A 200 17.29 -9.71 7.44
N ASP A 201 16.99 -10.11 8.67
CA ASP A 201 15.96 -9.53 9.51
C ASP A 201 16.61 -8.64 10.58
N LEU A 202 15.96 -7.53 10.94
CA LEU A 202 16.35 -6.69 12.06
C LEU A 202 15.43 -6.96 13.25
N LEU A 203 16.02 -7.33 14.38
CA LEU A 203 15.34 -7.62 15.62
C LEU A 203 15.55 -6.49 16.64
N ASP A 204 14.55 -6.22 17.47
CA ASP A 204 14.72 -5.36 18.65
C ASP A 204 15.37 -6.11 19.82
N LYS A 205 15.53 -5.40 20.95
CA LYS A 205 16.06 -5.93 22.22
C LYS A 205 15.24 -7.12 22.77
N GLU A 206 13.97 -7.25 22.41
CA GLU A 206 13.06 -8.33 22.82
C GLU A 206 13.05 -9.47 21.79
N LYS A 207 13.96 -9.43 20.80
CA LYS A 207 14.08 -10.36 19.67
C LYS A 207 12.83 -10.40 18.79
N LYS A 208 12.03 -9.33 18.78
CA LYS A 208 10.90 -9.16 17.86
C LYS A 208 11.40 -8.57 16.55
N VAL A 209 10.91 -9.07 15.42
CA VAL A 209 11.26 -8.55 14.09
C VAL A 209 10.71 -7.12 13.94
N VAL A 210 11.61 -6.19 13.65
CA VAL A 210 11.35 -4.76 13.39
C VAL A 210 11.46 -4.44 11.91
N VAL A 211 12.40 -5.09 11.22
CA VAL A 211 12.49 -5.08 9.75
C VAL A 211 12.54 -6.54 9.36
N HIS A 212 11.48 -7.02 8.73
CA HIS A 212 11.53 -8.31 8.05
C HIS A 212 12.04 -8.10 6.63
N ASP A 213 12.77 -9.06 6.11
CA ASP A 213 13.07 -9.15 4.69
C ASP A 213 13.91 -7.99 4.13
N GLY A 214 15.08 -7.77 4.73
CA GLY A 214 16.02 -6.72 4.35
C GLY A 214 16.51 -6.75 2.88
N PHE A 215 17.33 -5.76 2.50
CA PHE A 215 17.82 -5.65 1.13
C PHE A 215 18.51 -6.91 0.61
N ARG A 216 18.18 -7.28 -0.63
CA ARG A 216 18.85 -8.36 -1.35
C ARG A 216 20.24 -7.94 -1.75
N SER A 217 21.21 -8.77 -1.39
CA SER A 217 22.59 -8.65 -1.81
C SER A 217 22.91 -9.80 -2.75
N ALA A 218 22.95 -9.51 -4.05
CA ALA A 218 23.26 -10.50 -5.06
C ALA A 218 24.68 -11.04 -4.88
N LEU A 219 24.85 -12.33 -5.17
CA LEU A 219 26.18 -12.95 -5.21
C LEU A 219 27.00 -12.33 -6.36
N PRO A 220 28.23 -11.85 -6.12
CA PRO A 220 29.08 -11.29 -7.17
C PRO A 220 29.58 -12.35 -8.17
N ASN A 221 29.61 -13.62 -7.75
CA ASN A 221 29.97 -14.77 -8.55
C ASN A 221 29.35 -16.04 -7.94
N SER A 222 29.30 -17.12 -8.72
CA SER A 222 28.80 -18.40 -8.24
C SER A 222 29.74 -18.95 -7.16
N VAL A 223 29.17 -19.62 -6.15
CA VAL A 223 29.90 -20.09 -4.95
C VAL A 223 29.66 -21.58 -4.77
N GLY A 224 30.69 -22.38 -5.01
CA GLY A 224 30.67 -23.82 -4.80
C GLY A 224 30.73 -24.23 -3.33
N PRO A 225 30.40 -25.49 -3.00
CA PRO A 225 30.56 -26.03 -1.65
C PRO A 225 31.97 -25.79 -1.09
N GLY A 226 32.06 -25.20 0.09
CA GLY A 226 33.30 -24.85 0.77
C GLY A 226 33.96 -23.53 0.34
N GLU A 227 33.46 -22.87 -0.72
CA GLU A 227 34.00 -21.59 -1.20
C GLU A 227 33.45 -20.40 -0.40
N GLU A 228 34.25 -19.33 -0.32
CA GLU A 228 33.91 -18.08 0.37
C GLU A 228 33.61 -16.95 -0.63
N VAL A 229 32.74 -16.01 -0.24
CA VAL A 229 32.43 -14.82 -1.03
C VAL A 229 32.27 -13.59 -0.15
N ASP A 230 32.77 -12.45 -0.65
CA ASP A 230 32.58 -11.14 -0.04
C ASP A 230 31.34 -10.45 -0.64
N LEU A 231 30.42 -10.00 0.22
CA LEU A 231 29.17 -9.36 -0.14
C LEU A 231 29.12 -7.93 0.38
N ASN A 232 28.61 -7.02 -0.45
CA ASN A 232 28.27 -5.66 -0.04
C ASN A 232 26.78 -5.61 0.27
N VAL A 233 26.44 -5.49 1.56
CA VAL A 233 25.07 -5.58 2.05
C VAL A 233 24.60 -4.21 2.52
N ASN A 234 23.47 -3.75 1.99
CA ASN A 234 22.86 -2.50 2.43
C ASN A 234 21.91 -2.79 3.59
N ILE A 235 21.99 -2.00 4.67
CA ILE A 235 21.16 -2.20 5.86
C ILE A 235 20.28 -0.96 6.07
N ASN A 236 18.96 -1.18 6.17
CA ASN A 236 17.96 -0.18 6.55
C ASN A 236 17.82 -0.14 8.06
N PHE A 237 17.62 1.06 8.60
CA PHE A 237 17.45 1.26 10.04
C PHE A 237 16.12 1.95 10.36
N PRO A 238 15.41 1.52 11.41
CA PRO A 238 14.04 1.95 11.75
C PRO A 238 13.95 3.40 12.27
N GLY A 239 15.01 4.20 12.15
CA GLY A 239 15.03 5.62 12.48
C GLY A 239 14.95 5.98 13.98
N HIS A 240 14.68 5.00 14.86
CA HIS A 240 14.64 5.17 16.30
C HIS A 240 15.96 4.76 16.96
N THR A 241 16.42 5.53 17.96
CA THR A 241 17.62 5.18 18.75
C THR A 241 17.35 3.93 19.56
N GLY A 242 18.25 2.95 19.50
CA GLY A 242 18.13 1.71 20.25
C GLY A 242 19.20 0.70 19.90
N ASP A 243 19.27 -0.36 20.70
CA ASP A 243 20.06 -1.55 20.41
C ASP A 243 19.19 -2.53 19.61
N TYR A 244 19.75 -3.04 18.52
CA TYR A 244 19.10 -3.97 17.60
C TYR A 244 20.04 -5.15 17.34
N THR A 245 19.48 -6.28 16.92
CA THR A 245 20.25 -7.42 16.42
C THR A 245 19.89 -7.65 14.96
N ILE A 246 20.88 -7.68 14.09
CA ILE A 246 20.70 -8.15 12.71
C ILE A 246 20.82 -9.66 12.70
N GLN A 247 19.82 -10.34 12.15
CA GLN A 247 19.83 -11.76 11.86
C GLN A 247 20.06 -11.95 10.36
N TRP A 248 21.21 -12.50 9.99
CA TRP A 248 21.60 -12.73 8.60
C TRP A 248 21.03 -14.05 8.09
N ASP A 249 20.55 -14.06 6.84
CA ASP A 249 20.14 -15.30 6.18
C ASP A 249 20.30 -15.21 4.65
N MET A 250 20.30 -16.37 4.00
CA MET A 250 20.28 -16.51 2.55
C MET A 250 18.85 -16.84 2.10
N VAL A 251 18.43 -16.28 0.98
CA VAL A 251 17.11 -16.50 0.38
C VAL A 251 17.28 -17.00 -1.04
N ASN A 252 16.44 -17.95 -1.42
CA ASN A 252 16.24 -18.36 -2.80
C ASN A 252 14.85 -17.89 -3.24
N GLU A 253 14.84 -16.88 -4.12
CA GLU A 253 13.63 -16.21 -4.58
C GLU A 253 12.60 -17.19 -5.15
N GLY A 254 11.36 -17.11 -4.66
CA GLY A 254 10.28 -18.02 -5.05
C GLY A 254 10.36 -19.42 -4.44
N VAL A 255 11.39 -19.72 -3.63
CA VAL A 255 11.55 -21.02 -2.94
C VAL A 255 11.48 -20.86 -1.42
N GLY A 256 12.26 -19.95 -0.83
CA GLY A 256 12.24 -19.67 0.62
C GLY A 256 13.61 -19.26 1.19
N TRP A 257 13.67 -19.12 2.51
CA TRP A 257 14.89 -18.82 3.26
C TRP A 257 15.65 -20.09 3.65
N PHE A 258 16.98 -20.03 3.69
CA PHE A 258 17.83 -21.17 4.05
C PHE A 258 17.58 -21.58 5.51
N GLY A 259 17.36 -20.60 6.42
CA GLY A 259 17.04 -20.82 7.83
C GLY A 259 15.55 -21.05 8.13
N ASN A 260 14.66 -20.99 7.14
CA ASN A 260 13.22 -21.22 7.28
C ASN A 260 12.54 -20.39 8.40
N GLY A 261 13.04 -19.17 8.64
CA GLY A 261 12.51 -18.26 9.68
C GLY A 261 12.95 -18.58 11.12
N GLU A 262 13.82 -19.58 11.33
CA GLU A 262 14.36 -19.87 12.66
C GLU A 262 15.46 -18.87 13.04
N ILE A 263 15.42 -18.41 14.30
CA ILE A 263 16.46 -17.56 14.87
C ILE A 263 17.71 -18.39 15.16
N ILE A 264 18.75 -18.27 14.32
CA ILE A 264 20.01 -19.01 14.47
C ILE A 264 21.04 -18.11 15.20
N PRO A 265 21.51 -18.47 16.41
CA PRO A 265 22.40 -17.63 17.22
C PRO A 265 23.72 -17.25 16.52
N ASP A 266 24.31 -18.17 15.76
CA ASP A 266 25.61 -17.97 15.10
C ASP A 266 25.54 -17.13 13.81
N LYS A 267 24.34 -16.68 13.43
CA LYS A 267 24.08 -15.83 12.26
C LYS A 267 23.59 -14.43 12.65
N GLN A 268 23.98 -13.95 13.83
CA GLN A 268 23.55 -12.66 14.38
C GLN A 268 24.68 -11.65 14.51
N THR A 269 24.32 -10.36 14.47
CA THR A 269 25.23 -9.24 14.75
C THR A 269 24.48 -8.17 15.52
N ASP A 270 24.93 -7.88 16.74
CA ASP A 270 24.38 -6.79 17.53
C ASP A 270 24.88 -5.44 17.02
N ILE A 271 23.99 -4.45 17.02
CA ILE A 271 24.24 -3.10 16.58
C ILE A 271 23.58 -2.09 17.52
N THR A 272 24.17 -0.89 17.59
CA THR A 272 23.55 0.24 18.28
C THR A 272 23.27 1.34 17.27
N PHE A 273 22.00 1.70 17.13
CA PHE A 273 21.58 2.81 16.29
C PHE A 273 21.44 4.09 17.10
N HIS A 274 22.10 5.16 16.63
CA HIS A 274 21.98 6.48 17.23
C HIS A 274 21.19 7.42 16.31
N SER A 275 20.09 7.99 16.80
CA SER A 275 19.41 9.06 16.07
C SER A 275 20.33 10.27 15.94
N LYS A 276 20.25 10.97 14.79
CA LYS A 276 21.00 12.22 14.54
C LYS A 276 20.63 13.35 15.50
N LEU A 277 19.66 13.17 16.40
CA LEU A 277 19.16 14.16 17.35
C LEU A 277 20.30 14.78 18.20
N TRP A 278 21.22 13.95 18.70
CA TRP A 278 22.38 14.39 19.48
C TRP A 278 23.44 15.08 18.63
N LEU A 279 23.62 14.66 17.37
CA LEU A 279 24.51 15.34 16.44
C LEU A 279 24.00 16.75 16.10
N TYR A 280 22.69 16.94 15.94
CA TYR A 280 22.11 18.25 15.69
C TYR A 280 22.21 19.17 16.91
N LEU A 281 22.00 18.64 18.11
CA LEU A 281 22.24 19.38 19.36
C LEU A 281 23.73 19.75 19.53
N PHE A 282 24.63 18.84 19.15
CA PHE A 282 26.07 19.05 19.16
C PHE A 282 26.52 20.06 18.12
N TYR A 283 26.05 19.97 16.87
CA TYR A 283 26.32 20.96 15.83
C TYR A 283 25.75 22.33 16.18
N PHE A 284 24.61 22.39 16.86
CA PHE A 284 24.08 23.61 17.42
C PHE A 284 25.04 24.24 18.44
N LEU A 285 25.49 23.44 19.42
CA LEU A 285 26.47 23.90 20.41
C LEU A 285 27.81 24.28 19.75
N ALA A 286 28.29 23.50 18.79
CA ALA A 286 29.54 23.74 18.07
C ALA A 286 29.46 24.98 17.17
N ALA A 287 28.34 25.23 16.49
CA ALA A 287 28.14 26.44 15.68
C ALA A 287 28.09 27.68 16.57
N VAL A 288 27.39 27.61 17.71
CA VAL A 288 27.40 28.68 18.73
C VAL A 288 28.82 28.94 19.23
N LEU A 289 29.62 27.88 19.46
CA LEU A 289 31.02 27.98 19.88
C LEU A 289 31.94 28.52 18.77
N ILE A 290 31.80 28.12 17.51
CA ILE A 290 32.61 28.61 16.39
C ILE A 290 32.36 30.10 16.14
N VAL A 291 31.09 30.52 16.14
CA VAL A 291 30.73 31.95 16.01
C VAL A 291 31.24 32.74 17.22
N TYR A 292 31.27 32.13 18.41
CA TYR A 292 31.90 32.67 19.60
C TYR A 292 33.42 32.87 19.40
N PHE A 293 34.13 31.89 18.85
CA PHE A 293 35.58 31.96 18.59
C PHE A 293 35.96 32.96 17.49
N ILE A 294 35.23 33.02 16.38
CA ILE A 294 35.46 33.99 15.29
C ILE A 294 35.32 35.43 15.81
N ASN A 295 34.33 35.69 16.65
CA ASN A 295 34.13 37.04 17.22
C ASN A 295 35.18 37.41 18.28
N LEU A 296 35.67 36.43 19.06
CA LEU A 296 36.83 36.59 19.94
C LEU A 296 38.08 36.99 19.14
N PHE A 297 38.27 36.36 17.98
CA PHE A 297 39.36 36.63 17.06
C PHE A 297 39.27 38.03 16.42
N ILE A 298 38.08 38.45 15.95
CA ILE A 298 37.84 39.79 15.42
C ILE A 298 38.08 40.87 16.48
N THR A 299 37.64 40.62 17.72
CA THR A 299 37.81 41.56 18.83
C THR A 299 39.28 41.73 19.20
N TYR A 300 40.05 40.64 19.23
CA TYR A 300 41.50 40.67 19.41
C TYR A 300 42.22 41.53 18.37
N PHE A 301 41.86 41.42 17.09
CA PHE A 301 42.45 42.22 16.02
C PHE A 301 42.12 43.71 16.13
N LYS A 302 40.91 44.06 16.59
CA LYS A 302 40.51 45.47 16.78
C LYS A 302 41.16 46.14 17.98
N THR A 303 41.34 45.42 19.08
CA THR A 303 41.86 46.01 20.32
C THR A 303 43.37 45.82 20.50
N LYS A 304 43.99 44.90 19.74
CA LYS A 304 45.35 44.37 19.94
C LYS A 304 45.66 43.98 21.40
N LYS A 305 44.62 43.72 22.19
CA LYS A 305 44.68 43.39 23.62
C LYS A 305 43.65 42.30 23.92
N TRP A 306 44.10 41.24 24.57
CA TRP A 306 43.26 40.11 24.97
C TRP A 306 42.45 40.45 26.24
N GLU A 307 41.45 41.32 26.12
CA GLU A 307 40.56 41.67 27.25
C GLU A 307 39.34 40.73 27.32
N PHE A 308 39.58 39.48 27.70
CA PHE A 308 38.59 38.38 27.73
C PHE A 308 37.28 38.73 28.46
N ARG A 309 37.31 39.52 29.55
CA ARG A 309 36.11 39.82 30.36
C ARG A 309 35.15 40.86 29.74
N LYS A 310 35.68 41.89 29.07
CA LYS A 310 34.84 42.93 28.46
C LYS A 310 34.15 42.44 27.19
N SER A 311 34.87 41.70 26.35
CA SER A 311 34.32 41.05 25.16
C SER A 311 33.23 40.03 25.52
N LEU A 312 33.44 39.24 26.58
CA LEU A 312 32.46 38.29 27.11
C LEU A 312 31.16 38.97 27.56
N SER A 313 31.24 40.13 28.23
CA SER A 313 30.05 40.87 28.70
C SER A 313 29.21 41.44 27.55
N LEU A 314 29.86 41.98 26.52
CA LEU A 314 29.18 42.57 25.35
C LEU A 314 28.59 41.49 24.43
N MET A 315 29.28 40.35 24.28
CA MET A 315 28.78 39.19 23.53
C MET A 315 27.56 38.55 24.20
N ASN A 316 27.66 38.24 25.50
CA ASN A 316 26.52 37.69 26.25
C ASN A 316 25.31 38.62 26.17
N HIS A 317 25.53 39.93 26.22
CA HIS A 317 24.46 40.91 26.06
C HIS A 317 23.79 40.86 24.67
N PHE A 318 24.56 40.77 23.57
CA PHE A 318 24.00 40.69 22.22
C PHE A 318 23.23 39.39 21.96
N TYR A 319 23.77 38.24 22.35
CA TYR A 319 23.12 36.94 22.11
C TYR A 319 21.86 36.78 22.95
N ILE A 320 21.90 37.08 24.25
CA ILE A 320 20.73 36.94 25.12
C ILE A 320 19.61 37.90 24.67
N ARG A 321 19.96 39.08 24.16
CA ARG A 321 18.98 40.06 23.65
C ARG A 321 18.38 39.72 22.28
N ASN A 322 18.97 38.81 21.51
CA ASN A 322 18.45 38.34 20.22
C ASN A 322 18.14 36.83 20.24
N ILE A 323 18.08 36.23 21.43
CA ILE A 323 17.88 34.78 21.58
C ILE A 323 16.54 34.35 21.01
N ASP A 324 15.52 35.21 21.04
CA ASP A 324 14.20 34.99 20.44
C ASP A 324 14.29 34.83 18.91
N ILE A 325 15.13 35.64 18.24
CA ILE A 325 15.34 35.55 16.79
C ILE A 325 16.15 34.30 16.45
N ILE A 326 17.20 34.00 17.22
CA ILE A 326 18.03 32.81 17.01
C ILE A 326 17.16 31.55 17.22
N TRP A 327 16.36 31.54 18.28
CA TRP A 327 15.46 30.44 18.62
C TRP A 327 14.43 30.19 17.52
N VAL A 328 13.68 31.22 17.11
CA VAL A 328 12.65 31.04 16.08
C VAL A 328 13.26 30.63 14.74
N THR A 329 14.39 31.22 14.36
CA THR A 329 15.09 30.86 13.11
C THR A 329 15.51 29.39 13.12
N LEU A 330 16.13 28.94 14.21
CA LEU A 330 16.58 27.56 14.33
C LEU A 330 15.42 26.57 14.45
N SER A 331 14.42 26.89 15.27
CA SER A 331 13.24 26.05 15.45
C SER A 331 12.53 25.83 14.11
N LEU A 332 12.28 26.90 13.35
CA LEU A 332 11.67 26.80 12.03
C LEU A 332 12.52 25.97 11.06
N TYR A 333 13.84 26.19 11.03
CA TYR A 333 14.73 25.37 10.19
C TYR A 333 14.62 23.88 10.54
N LEU A 334 14.69 23.53 11.83
CA LEU A 334 14.63 22.14 12.29
C LEU A 334 13.27 21.51 12.01
N LYS A 335 12.17 22.22 12.28
CA LYS A 335 10.79 21.74 12.04
C LYS A 335 10.52 21.52 10.57
N VAL A 336 10.82 22.51 9.72
CA VAL A 336 10.62 22.39 8.27
C VAL A 336 11.46 21.25 7.72
N LYS A 337 12.73 21.15 8.13
CA LYS A 337 13.61 20.07 7.71
C LYS A 337 13.10 18.69 8.14
N TRP A 338 12.72 18.54 9.40
CA TRP A 338 12.23 17.27 9.92
C TRP A 338 10.93 16.85 9.24
N SER A 339 9.97 17.77 9.10
CA SER A 339 8.70 17.49 8.43
C SER A 339 8.91 17.13 6.96
N THR A 340 9.82 17.83 6.27
CA THR A 340 10.15 17.50 4.86
C THR A 340 10.78 16.11 4.77
N LEU A 341 11.67 15.72 5.69
CA LEU A 341 12.23 14.35 5.71
C LEU A 341 11.21 13.28 6.04
N GLU A 342 10.24 13.59 6.90
CA GLU A 342 9.21 12.63 7.29
C GLU A 342 8.21 12.39 6.15
N ILE A 343 7.82 13.46 5.42
CA ILE A 343 6.88 13.38 4.30
C ILE A 343 7.55 12.89 3.00
N CYS A 344 8.72 13.44 2.66
CA CYS A 344 9.37 13.19 1.38
C CYS A 344 10.42 12.06 1.45
N GLY A 345 10.79 11.58 2.64
CA GLY A 345 11.85 10.58 2.86
C GLY A 345 13.28 11.12 2.70
N ASN A 346 13.49 12.14 1.85
CA ASN A 346 14.78 12.78 1.60
C ASN A 346 14.62 14.30 1.33
N ILE A 347 15.74 15.01 1.19
CA ILE A 347 15.78 16.43 0.82
C ILE A 347 16.90 16.62 -0.21
N ASN A 348 16.54 17.09 -1.40
CA ASN A 348 17.53 17.30 -2.46
C ASN A 348 18.33 18.59 -2.24
N THR A 349 17.67 19.67 -1.78
CA THR A 349 18.31 21.00 -1.65
C THR A 349 18.04 21.66 -0.29
N ASN A 350 18.75 21.22 0.76
CA ASN A 350 18.60 21.74 2.13
C ASN A 350 18.91 23.25 2.28
N ILE A 351 19.58 23.87 1.31
CA ILE A 351 19.91 25.31 1.37
C ILE A 351 18.66 26.19 1.33
N PHE A 352 17.57 25.79 0.65
CA PHE A 352 16.33 26.59 0.61
C PHE A 352 15.64 26.66 1.97
N ILE A 353 15.60 25.56 2.71
CA ILE A 353 15.03 25.52 4.06
C ILE A 353 15.82 26.45 4.98
N PHE A 354 17.14 26.43 4.87
CA PHE A 354 18.03 27.30 5.63
C PHE A 354 17.83 28.79 5.28
N LEU A 355 17.79 29.13 4.00
CA LEU A 355 17.58 30.51 3.54
C LEU A 355 16.21 31.05 3.94
N GLY A 356 15.14 30.25 3.83
CA GLY A 356 13.78 30.61 4.25
C GLY A 356 13.68 30.88 5.76
N ALA A 357 14.33 30.05 6.58
CA ALA A 357 14.41 30.28 8.02
C ALA A 357 15.15 31.58 8.37
N ILE A 358 16.31 31.83 7.73
CA ILE A 358 17.07 33.08 7.92
C ILE A 358 16.24 34.29 7.49
N LEU A 359 15.59 34.23 6.34
CA LEU A 359 14.75 35.30 5.82
C LEU A 359 13.68 35.68 6.85
N THR A 360 13.01 34.68 7.42
CA THR A 360 12.01 34.86 8.48
C THR A 360 12.62 35.52 9.72
N GLY A 361 13.78 35.06 10.19
CA GLY A 361 14.49 35.67 11.31
C GLY A 361 14.88 37.13 11.06
N LEU A 362 15.32 37.48 9.85
CA LEU A 362 15.68 38.83 9.46
C LEU A 362 14.47 39.77 9.39
N VAL A 363 13.33 39.28 8.88
CA VAL A 363 12.04 39.99 8.88
C VAL A 363 11.57 40.26 10.30
N ILE A 364 11.62 39.25 11.18
CA ILE A 364 11.30 39.41 12.60
C ILE A 364 12.23 40.44 13.26
N ASN A 365 13.51 40.43 12.90
CA ASN A 365 14.49 41.37 13.44
C ASN A 365 14.21 42.84 13.08
N CYS A 366 13.38 43.13 12.05
CA CYS A 366 12.90 44.47 11.74
C CYS A 366 11.98 45.05 12.83
N PHE A 367 11.30 44.21 13.62
CA PHE A 367 10.48 44.67 14.74
C PHE A 367 11.38 45.16 15.89
N THR A 368 11.43 46.48 16.05
CA THR A 368 12.36 47.12 17.01
C THR A 368 11.88 47.10 18.46
N ASN A 369 10.58 46.88 18.70
CA ASN A 369 10.02 46.71 20.03
C ASN A 369 10.11 45.23 20.43
N TYR A 370 10.80 44.93 21.53
CA TYR A 370 11.00 43.55 22.00
C TYR A 370 9.68 42.79 22.20
N LYS A 371 8.66 43.41 22.81
CA LYS A 371 7.37 42.74 23.08
C LYS A 371 6.66 42.36 21.78
N VAL A 372 6.67 43.27 20.81
CA VAL A 372 6.10 43.02 19.48
C VAL A 372 6.90 41.95 18.76
N ARG A 373 8.23 42.03 18.79
CA ARG A 373 9.12 41.05 18.18
C ARG A 373 8.91 39.66 18.77
N ALA A 374 8.93 39.52 20.09
CA ALA A 374 8.68 38.27 20.79
C ALA A 374 7.30 37.69 20.46
N PHE A 375 6.26 38.53 20.47
CA PHE A 375 4.90 38.14 20.08
C PHE A 375 4.86 37.62 18.63
N VAL A 376 5.44 38.37 17.68
CA VAL A 376 5.50 37.97 16.26
C VAL A 376 6.30 36.68 16.08
N SER A 377 7.42 36.51 16.80
CA SER A 377 8.21 35.28 16.74
C SER A 377 7.38 34.08 17.21
N VAL A 378 6.66 34.20 18.33
CA VAL A 378 5.78 33.12 18.84
C VAL A 378 4.65 32.86 17.85
N LEU A 379 3.99 33.91 17.34
CA LEU A 379 2.89 33.79 16.38
C LEU A 379 3.32 33.06 15.11
N ILE A 380 4.44 33.47 14.50
CA ILE A 380 4.97 32.82 13.29
C ILE A 380 5.34 31.36 13.58
N ASN A 381 5.99 31.08 14.72
CA ASN A 381 6.31 29.71 15.10
C ASN A 381 5.04 28.86 15.24
N CYS A 382 4.00 29.37 15.90
CA CYS A 382 2.70 28.70 16.01
C CYS A 382 2.07 28.43 14.64
N LEU A 383 2.00 29.44 13.76
CA LEU A 383 1.36 29.31 12.45
C LEU A 383 2.08 28.31 11.54
N VAL A 384 3.42 28.37 11.49
CA VAL A 384 4.20 27.41 10.70
C VAL A 384 4.10 26.01 11.31
N SER A 385 4.08 25.88 12.64
CA SER A 385 3.90 24.57 13.29
C SER A 385 2.53 23.96 13.00
N LEU A 386 1.47 24.77 12.99
CA LEU A 386 0.14 24.33 12.63
C LEU A 386 0.07 23.89 11.17
N LEU A 387 0.70 24.64 10.25
CA LEU A 387 0.76 24.29 8.84
C LEU A 387 1.51 22.96 8.62
N LEU A 388 2.71 22.82 9.17
CA LEU A 388 3.51 21.58 9.05
C LEU A 388 2.84 20.38 9.73
N PHE A 389 2.16 20.60 10.86
CA PHE A 389 1.35 19.56 11.49
C PHE A 389 0.21 19.13 10.57
N SER A 390 -0.46 20.09 9.93
CA SER A 390 -1.54 19.81 8.99
C SER A 390 -1.01 19.05 7.76
N ASP A 391 0.16 19.42 7.22
CA ASP A 391 0.81 18.68 6.14
C ASP A 391 1.08 17.22 6.51
N LEU A 392 1.55 16.96 7.74
CA LEU A 392 1.81 15.59 8.20
C LEU A 392 0.53 14.77 8.27
N VAL A 393 -0.54 15.32 8.83
CA VAL A 393 -1.84 14.63 8.90
C VAL A 393 -2.41 14.39 7.50
N TYR A 394 -2.30 15.38 6.62
CA TYR A 394 -2.74 15.26 5.23
C TYR A 394 -1.95 14.20 4.46
N TYR A 395 -0.63 14.14 4.67
CA TYR A 395 0.25 13.13 4.06
C TYR A 395 -0.14 11.70 4.45
N LEU A 396 -0.51 11.47 5.71
CA LEU A 396 -0.93 10.13 6.16
C LEU A 396 -2.16 9.59 5.41
N TYR A 397 -3.00 10.47 4.85
CA TYR A 397 -4.23 10.08 4.15
C TYR A 397 -4.14 10.21 2.63
N PHE A 398 -3.45 11.23 2.12
CA PHE A 398 -3.39 11.56 0.68
C PHE A 398 -2.03 11.29 0.05
N ASN A 399 -1.01 10.89 0.83
CA ASN A 399 0.38 10.70 0.38
C ASN A 399 0.94 11.91 -0.40
N ASP A 400 0.47 13.12 -0.07
CA ASP A 400 0.90 14.38 -0.67
C ASP A 400 0.87 15.51 0.38
N VAL A 401 1.16 16.75 -0.01
CA VAL A 401 1.19 17.93 0.88
C VAL A 401 -0.02 18.85 0.66
N ILE A 402 -0.37 19.64 1.68
CA ILE A 402 -1.50 20.59 1.56
C ILE A 402 -1.14 21.66 0.55
N THR A 403 -2.13 22.05 -0.25
CA THR A 403 -2.02 23.14 -1.23
C THR A 403 -3.01 24.25 -0.91
N THR A 404 -2.79 25.41 -1.51
CA THR A 404 -3.63 26.61 -1.39
C THR A 404 -5.06 26.34 -1.84
N GLY A 405 -5.25 25.56 -2.91
CA GLY A 405 -6.57 25.13 -3.37
C GLY A 405 -7.31 24.28 -2.33
N THR A 406 -6.60 23.37 -1.65
CA THR A 406 -7.16 22.56 -0.55
C THR A 406 -7.57 23.45 0.63
N ILE A 407 -6.75 24.44 1.00
CA ILE A 407 -7.07 25.38 2.10
C ILE A 407 -8.33 26.20 1.79
N PHE A 408 -8.51 26.68 0.55
CA PHE A 408 -9.72 27.41 0.18
C PHE A 408 -10.98 26.53 0.14
N ASN A 409 -10.80 25.21 0.00
CA ASN A 409 -11.87 24.21 0.06
C ASN A 409 -12.05 23.59 1.46
N ALA A 410 -11.40 24.13 2.49
CA ALA A 410 -11.38 23.57 3.85
C ALA A 410 -12.76 23.46 4.51
N SER A 411 -13.80 24.11 4.00
CA SER A 411 -15.17 23.95 4.53
C SER A 411 -15.70 22.52 4.39
N GLN A 412 -15.13 21.71 3.48
CA GLN A 412 -15.47 20.29 3.36
C GLN A 412 -14.86 19.43 4.48
N LEU A 413 -13.93 19.98 5.28
CA LEU A 413 -13.23 19.24 6.35
C LEU A 413 -14.09 18.99 7.60
N THR A 414 -15.22 19.69 7.76
CA THR A 414 -16.07 19.55 8.95
C THR A 414 -16.72 18.18 9.04
N ASP A 415 -16.99 17.54 7.91
CA ASP A 415 -17.73 16.28 7.87
C ASP A 415 -16.78 15.05 7.90
N VAL A 416 -15.46 15.25 7.75
CA VAL A 416 -14.40 14.21 7.81
C VAL A 416 -13.63 14.20 9.14
N THR A 417 -14.14 14.85 10.20
CA THR A 417 -13.38 15.04 11.45
C THR A 417 -12.94 13.74 12.11
N ASP A 418 -13.77 12.70 12.03
CA ASP A 418 -13.47 11.41 12.66
C ASP A 418 -12.31 10.70 11.93
N SER A 419 -12.30 10.74 10.58
CA SER A 419 -11.20 10.25 9.75
C SER A 419 -9.90 11.01 10.00
N ILE A 420 -9.97 12.33 10.17
CA ILE A 420 -8.77 13.13 10.50
C ILE A 420 -8.28 12.77 11.91
N SER A 421 -9.19 12.58 12.87
CA SER A 421 -8.84 12.32 14.25
C SER A 421 -8.13 10.98 14.45
N SER A 422 -8.49 9.94 13.68
CA SER A 422 -7.86 8.62 13.74
C SER A 422 -6.41 8.62 13.26
N LEU A 423 -6.01 9.62 12.47
CA LEU A 423 -4.65 9.75 11.93
C LEU A 423 -3.71 10.55 12.86
N ILE A 424 -4.23 11.24 13.87
CA ILE A 424 -3.42 12.13 14.72
C ILE A 424 -2.53 11.30 15.65
N ASN A 425 -1.22 11.36 15.40
CA ASN A 425 -0.21 10.78 16.28
C ASN A 425 0.29 11.80 17.32
N TYR A 426 0.26 11.42 18.61
CA TYR A 426 0.74 12.29 19.70
C TYR A 426 2.20 12.73 19.55
N LYS A 427 3.05 11.92 18.89
CA LYS A 427 4.46 12.26 18.64
C LYS A 427 4.60 13.53 17.80
N TYR A 428 3.76 13.68 16.78
CA TYR A 428 3.76 14.84 15.89
C TYR A 428 3.31 16.11 16.62
N VAL A 429 2.31 15.99 17.50
CA VAL A 429 1.86 17.09 18.35
C VAL A 429 2.99 17.56 19.28
N VAL A 430 3.65 16.63 19.98
CA VAL A 430 4.74 16.97 20.91
C VAL A 430 5.90 17.65 20.16
N TYR A 431 6.30 17.12 19.01
CA TYR A 431 7.39 17.68 18.21
C TYR A 431 7.08 19.10 17.71
N MET A 432 5.85 19.34 17.23
CA MET A 432 5.46 20.62 16.64
C MET A 432 5.25 21.74 17.66
N PHE A 433 4.78 21.41 18.87
CA PHE A 433 4.29 22.45 19.79
C PHE A 433 5.10 22.60 21.10
N SER A 434 6.00 21.67 21.46
CA SER A 434 6.73 21.74 22.73
C SER A 434 7.75 22.88 22.83
N ASP A 435 8.43 23.24 21.74
CA ASP A 435 9.40 24.35 21.71
C ASP A 435 8.74 25.73 21.86
N ILE A 436 7.46 25.86 21.49
CA ILE A 436 6.69 27.10 21.60
C ILE A 436 6.52 27.48 23.08
N ILE A 437 6.25 26.50 23.94
CA ILE A 437 6.15 26.70 25.39
C ILE A 437 7.49 27.22 25.93
N LEU A 438 8.59 26.57 25.54
CA LEU A 438 9.93 26.97 25.94
C LEU A 438 10.29 28.37 25.43
N MET A 439 9.90 28.68 24.20
CA MET A 439 10.09 29.99 23.58
C MET A 439 9.33 31.10 24.33
N ILE A 440 8.09 30.86 24.75
CA ILE A 440 7.32 31.81 25.56
C ILE A 440 8.05 32.11 26.87
N ILE A 441 8.55 31.06 27.55
CA ILE A 441 9.32 31.21 28.80
C ILE A 441 10.59 32.05 28.55
N VAL A 442 11.36 31.75 27.51
CA VAL A 442 12.56 32.51 27.13
C VAL A 442 12.21 33.98 26.86
N CYS A 443 11.13 34.25 26.14
CA CYS A 443 10.70 35.60 25.83
C CYS A 443 10.32 36.41 27.09
N ILE A 444 9.64 35.77 28.06
CA ILE A 444 9.28 36.38 29.34
C ILE A 444 10.54 36.72 30.15
N VAL A 445 11.48 35.78 30.26
CA VAL A 445 12.73 35.95 31.01
C VAL A 445 13.58 37.07 30.41
N VAL A 446 13.77 37.08 29.10
CA VAL A 446 14.59 38.10 28.41
C VAL A 446 13.93 39.48 28.50
N ASN A 447 12.60 39.57 28.37
CA ASN A 447 11.88 40.82 28.61
C ASN A 447 12.11 41.34 30.03
N ALA A 448 12.05 40.47 31.05
CA ALA A 448 12.30 40.85 32.43
C ALA A 448 13.72 41.43 32.63
N ILE A 449 14.73 40.80 32.02
CA ILE A 449 16.14 41.20 32.14
C ILE A 449 16.42 42.55 31.46
N PHE A 450 15.89 42.79 30.25
CA PHE A 450 16.29 43.95 29.42
C PHE A 450 15.24 45.05 29.25
N HIS A 451 14.15 45.05 30.03
CA HIS A 451 13.03 46.01 29.86
C HIS A 451 13.42 47.50 29.91
N LYS A 452 14.57 47.86 30.50
CA LYS A 452 15.03 49.26 30.67
C LYS A 452 15.96 49.76 29.56
N GLU A 453 16.43 48.91 28.66
CA GLU A 453 17.45 49.28 27.69
C GLU A 453 16.89 49.71 26.32
N ARG A 454 17.44 50.80 25.76
CA ARG A 454 17.03 51.30 24.44
C ARG A 454 17.86 50.67 23.32
N ILE A 455 17.17 50.09 22.34
CA ILE A 455 17.77 49.57 21.11
C ILE A 455 18.03 50.71 20.11
N LEU A 456 19.19 50.70 19.45
CA LEU A 456 19.44 51.54 18.27
C LEU A 456 18.55 51.06 17.10
N LYS A 457 17.38 51.70 16.95
CA LYS A 457 16.32 51.26 16.04
C LYS A 457 16.71 51.31 14.56
N LYS A 458 17.48 52.33 14.13
CA LYS A 458 17.80 52.58 12.71
C LYS A 458 18.80 51.58 12.11
N SER A 459 19.88 51.25 12.82
CA SER A 459 20.92 50.34 12.31
C SER A 459 20.42 48.91 12.17
N ARG A 460 19.58 48.44 13.10
CA ARG A 460 18.95 47.12 13.07
C ARG A 460 18.11 46.90 11.82
N VAL A 461 17.20 47.82 11.52
CA VAL A 461 16.33 47.72 10.34
C VAL A 461 17.17 47.75 9.06
N LEU A 462 18.17 48.64 8.98
CA LEU A 462 19.06 48.71 7.83
C LEU A 462 19.80 47.38 7.58
N TYR A 463 20.41 46.79 8.61
CA TYR A 463 21.12 45.51 8.44
C TYR A 463 20.18 44.35 8.11
N SER A 464 18.96 44.33 8.68
CA SER A 464 17.94 43.36 8.28
C SER A 464 17.58 43.49 6.80
N LEU A 465 17.33 44.72 6.31
CA LEU A 465 17.00 44.96 4.90
C LEU A 465 18.13 44.55 3.96
N ILE A 466 19.39 44.87 4.30
CA ILE A 466 20.56 44.41 3.55
C ILE A 466 20.62 42.88 3.54
N GLY A 467 20.46 42.23 4.70
CA GLY A 467 20.43 40.78 4.80
C GLY A 467 19.31 40.15 3.97
N ILE A 468 18.12 40.72 4.00
CA ILE A 468 16.95 40.27 3.21
C ILE A 468 17.28 40.33 1.72
N MET A 469 17.82 41.45 1.22
CA MET A 469 18.22 41.58 -0.19
C MET A 469 19.26 40.53 -0.59
N VAL A 470 20.25 40.27 0.27
CA VAL A 470 21.28 39.25 0.03
C VAL A 470 20.66 37.85 -0.02
N VAL A 471 19.80 37.51 0.95
CA VAL A 471 19.14 36.19 1.01
C VAL A 471 18.22 35.98 -0.18
N ILE A 472 17.45 37.00 -0.60
CA ILE A 472 16.61 36.94 -1.81
C ILE A 472 17.49 36.76 -3.05
N GLY A 473 18.59 37.50 -3.18
CA GLY A 473 19.52 37.36 -4.31
C GLY A 473 20.13 35.96 -4.40
N ILE A 474 20.57 35.39 -3.27
CA ILE A 474 21.07 34.01 -3.21
C ILE A 474 19.96 33.01 -3.56
N SER A 475 18.75 33.18 -2.99
CA SER A 475 17.61 32.31 -3.26
C SER A 475 17.24 32.32 -4.75
N GLY A 476 17.25 33.49 -5.39
CA GLY A 476 17.01 33.63 -6.82
C GLY A 476 18.07 32.95 -7.70
N LEU A 477 19.35 33.05 -7.32
CA LEU A 477 20.44 32.33 -8.01
C LEU A 477 20.27 30.81 -7.91
N VAL A 478 20.03 30.29 -6.71
CA VAL A 478 19.80 28.85 -6.50
C VAL A 478 18.56 28.39 -7.27
N PHE A 479 17.45 29.17 -7.21
CA PHE A 479 16.21 28.85 -7.91
C PHE A 479 16.41 28.83 -9.44
N SER A 480 17.17 29.79 -9.99
CA SER A 480 17.46 29.85 -11.42
C SER A 480 18.27 28.66 -11.93
N ASN A 481 19.06 28.00 -11.06
CA ASN A 481 19.79 26.79 -11.43
C ASN A 481 18.86 25.57 -11.43
N LEU A 482 17.96 25.44 -10.46
CA LEU A 482 16.97 24.36 -10.44
C LEU A 482 15.95 24.48 -11.58
N ALA A 483 15.48 25.71 -11.87
CA ALA A 483 14.50 25.93 -12.93
C ALA A 483 15.01 25.57 -14.34
N LYS A 484 16.34 25.54 -14.55
CA LYS A 484 16.94 25.11 -15.84
C LYS A 484 16.86 23.61 -16.09
N GLU A 485 16.53 22.81 -15.08
CA GLU A 485 16.40 21.35 -15.20
C GLU A 485 14.95 20.89 -15.46
N ASP A 486 14.03 21.80 -15.86
CA ASP A 486 12.58 21.56 -16.02
C ASP A 486 11.88 20.98 -14.78
N LEU A 487 12.48 21.16 -13.60
CA LEU A 487 12.08 20.53 -12.34
C LEU A 487 10.62 20.81 -11.95
N PHE A 488 10.08 21.99 -12.27
CA PHE A 488 8.74 22.41 -11.85
C PHE A 488 7.65 22.17 -12.91
N GLU A 489 8.01 22.04 -14.19
CA GLU A 489 7.04 21.80 -15.26
C GLU A 489 6.70 20.31 -15.45
N LYS A 490 7.60 19.40 -15.00
CA LYS A 490 7.44 17.94 -15.17
C LYS A 490 6.94 17.21 -13.92
N LYS A 491 6.89 17.88 -12.75
CA LYS A 491 6.50 17.27 -11.48
C LYS A 491 5.04 17.58 -11.15
N TYR A 492 4.18 16.56 -11.26
CA TYR A 492 2.75 16.61 -10.93
C TYR A 492 2.44 16.21 -9.48
N GLN A 493 3.48 15.96 -8.68
CA GLN A 493 3.35 15.69 -7.25
C GLN A 493 3.91 16.84 -6.42
N ASN A 494 3.09 17.37 -5.53
CA ASN A 494 3.46 18.50 -4.70
C ASN A 494 4.58 18.12 -3.73
N LYS A 495 4.56 16.88 -3.19
CA LYS A 495 5.64 16.34 -2.34
C LYS A 495 7.01 16.33 -3.02
N LEU A 496 7.09 16.07 -4.33
CA LEU A 496 8.36 16.04 -5.07
C LEU A 496 8.93 17.45 -5.31
N ILE A 497 8.06 18.45 -5.38
CA ILE A 497 8.47 19.86 -5.38
C ILE A 497 8.94 20.25 -3.98
N ALA A 498 8.19 19.88 -2.93
CA ALA A 498 8.55 20.10 -1.54
C ALA A 498 9.87 19.42 -1.14
N GLN A 499 10.19 18.26 -1.72
CA GLN A 499 11.47 17.56 -1.55
C GLN A 499 12.68 18.40 -2.01
N ASP A 500 12.50 19.20 -3.06
CA ASP A 500 13.55 20.06 -3.59
C ASP A 500 13.70 21.34 -2.80
N ILE A 501 12.60 22.07 -2.57
CA ILE A 501 12.66 23.43 -2.00
C ILE A 501 12.30 23.49 -0.51
N GLY A 502 11.78 22.42 0.07
CA GLY A 502 11.28 22.34 1.44
C GLY A 502 9.83 22.80 1.58
N LEU A 503 9.08 22.19 2.52
CA LEU A 503 7.63 22.40 2.70
C LEU A 503 7.22 23.88 2.80
N ALA A 504 7.88 24.67 3.65
CA ALA A 504 7.52 26.08 3.83
C ALA A 504 7.69 26.91 2.55
N ASN A 505 8.70 26.60 1.72
CA ASN A 505 8.91 27.28 0.45
C ASN A 505 7.96 26.77 -0.63
N PHE A 506 7.59 25.48 -0.58
CA PHE A 506 6.53 24.90 -1.42
C PHE A 506 5.21 25.64 -1.22
N HIS A 507 4.77 25.88 0.02
CA HIS A 507 3.53 26.62 0.29
C HIS A 507 3.53 28.03 -0.31
N LEU A 508 4.69 28.71 -0.29
CA LEU A 508 4.83 30.01 -0.93
C LEU A 508 4.74 29.89 -2.46
N TYR A 509 5.45 28.92 -3.04
CA TYR A 509 5.42 28.64 -4.48
C TYR A 509 4.00 28.32 -4.97
N ASP A 510 3.32 27.41 -4.29
CA ASP A 510 1.96 26.99 -4.61
C ASP A 510 0.97 28.17 -4.49
N PHE A 511 1.03 28.96 -3.41
CA PHE A 511 0.21 30.16 -3.27
C PHE A 511 0.42 31.15 -4.42
N THR A 512 1.67 31.42 -4.78
CA THR A 512 1.95 32.34 -5.90
C THR A 512 1.44 31.81 -7.23
N THR A 513 1.62 30.51 -7.49
CA THR A 513 1.18 29.85 -8.72
C THR A 513 -0.34 29.83 -8.81
N TYR A 514 -1.02 29.46 -7.72
CA TYR A 514 -2.48 29.49 -7.62
C TYR A 514 -3.03 30.89 -7.90
N MET A 515 -2.44 31.93 -7.31
CA MET A 515 -2.89 33.32 -7.53
C MET A 515 -2.66 33.79 -8.97
N ILE A 516 -1.52 33.47 -9.57
CA ILE A 516 -1.24 33.80 -10.98
C ILE A 516 -2.27 33.13 -11.89
N GLN A 517 -2.50 31.83 -11.70
CA GLN A 517 -3.43 31.04 -12.52
C GLN A 517 -4.87 31.52 -12.40
N LYS A 518 -5.30 31.92 -11.19
CA LYS A 518 -6.66 32.40 -10.93
C LYS A 518 -7.00 33.70 -11.67
N PHE A 519 -6.00 34.55 -11.94
CA PHE A 519 -6.19 35.85 -12.59
C PHE A 519 -5.66 35.90 -14.03
N SER A 520 -5.03 34.83 -14.53
CA SER A 520 -4.59 34.75 -15.92
C SER A 520 -5.76 34.50 -16.88
N ASN A 521 -5.64 35.00 -18.12
CA ASN A 521 -6.50 34.63 -19.24
C ASN A 521 -5.74 33.66 -20.16
N ILE A 522 -6.47 32.82 -20.89
CA ILE A 522 -5.86 31.92 -21.88
C ILE A 522 -5.16 32.72 -22.98
N SER A 523 -3.91 32.36 -23.28
CA SER A 523 -3.19 32.93 -24.41
C SER A 523 -3.67 32.34 -25.75
N PRO A 524 -3.55 33.07 -26.88
CA PRO A 524 -3.89 32.54 -28.19
C PRO A 524 -3.14 31.25 -28.56
N THR A 525 -1.89 31.12 -28.10
CA THR A 525 -1.03 29.95 -28.33
C THR A 525 -1.51 28.72 -27.57
N GLU A 526 -1.91 28.87 -26.30
CA GLU A 526 -2.47 27.77 -25.51
C GLU A 526 -3.81 27.31 -26.11
N TYR A 527 -4.67 28.25 -26.52
CA TYR A 527 -5.94 27.90 -27.15
C TYR A 527 -5.73 27.16 -28.49
N ALA A 528 -4.78 27.61 -29.31
CA ALA A 528 -4.45 26.93 -30.56
C ALA A 528 -3.96 25.49 -30.31
N LYS A 529 -3.11 25.27 -29.29
CA LYS A 529 -2.61 23.95 -28.91
C LYS A 529 -3.76 22.99 -28.51
N ILE A 530 -4.71 23.45 -27.70
CA ILE A 530 -5.86 22.63 -27.28
C ILE A 530 -6.78 22.32 -28.47
N ASN A 531 -6.99 23.29 -29.34
CA ASN A 531 -7.79 23.07 -30.55
C ASN A 531 -7.12 22.07 -31.49
N GLU A 532 -5.80 22.13 -31.64
CA GLU A 532 -5.03 21.13 -32.41
C GLU A 532 -5.11 19.74 -31.76
N TRP A 533 -4.98 19.65 -30.43
CA TRP A 533 -5.16 18.41 -29.69
C TRP A 533 -6.54 17.79 -29.95
N LYS A 534 -7.61 18.60 -29.90
CA LYS A 534 -8.99 18.15 -30.21
C LYS A 534 -9.07 17.57 -31.62
N LEU A 535 -8.47 18.25 -32.61
CA LEU A 535 -8.50 17.83 -34.02
C LEU A 535 -7.66 16.57 -34.30
N LYS A 536 -6.61 16.31 -33.51
CA LYS A 536 -5.78 15.10 -33.60
C LYS A 536 -6.41 13.87 -32.94
N LYS A 537 -7.43 14.06 -32.09
CA LYS A 537 -8.11 12.97 -31.42
C LYS A 537 -8.73 12.04 -32.48
N ASN A 538 -8.28 10.78 -32.51
CA ASN A 538 -8.82 9.77 -33.42
C ASN A 538 -10.31 9.57 -33.12
N SER A 539 -11.12 9.41 -34.17
CA SER A 539 -12.51 8.98 -34.04
C SER A 539 -12.56 7.56 -33.47
N ASP A 540 -13.45 7.32 -32.50
CA ASP A 540 -13.67 5.97 -31.97
C ASP A 540 -13.96 4.99 -33.11
N GLN A 541 -13.29 3.83 -33.08
CA GLN A 541 -13.56 2.78 -34.04
C GLN A 541 -14.82 2.02 -33.61
N TYR A 542 -15.80 1.94 -34.51
CA TYR A 542 -16.99 1.13 -34.29
C TYR A 542 -16.63 -0.36 -34.35
N ASP A 543 -16.51 -0.98 -33.19
CA ASP A 543 -16.33 -2.43 -33.03
C ASP A 543 -17.68 -3.17 -32.92
N GLN A 544 -17.63 -4.47 -32.64
CA GLN A 544 -18.82 -5.31 -32.49
C GLN A 544 -19.73 -4.94 -31.30
N TYR A 545 -19.24 -4.13 -30.34
CA TYR A 545 -19.99 -3.69 -29.17
C TYR A 545 -20.75 -2.38 -29.42
N PHE A 546 -20.54 -1.69 -30.55
CA PHE A 546 -21.24 -0.44 -30.82
C PHE A 546 -22.75 -0.65 -30.95
N GLY A 547 -23.53 0.02 -30.08
CA GLY A 547 -25.00 -0.01 -30.14
C GLY A 547 -25.67 -1.30 -29.67
N ILE A 548 -24.94 -2.25 -29.08
CA ILE A 548 -25.51 -3.52 -28.58
C ILE A 548 -26.58 -3.33 -27.49
N ALA A 549 -26.51 -2.22 -26.76
CA ALA A 549 -27.42 -1.85 -25.69
C ALA A 549 -28.29 -0.64 -26.06
N ARG A 550 -28.52 -0.40 -27.36
CA ARG A 550 -29.31 0.73 -27.84
C ARG A 550 -30.69 0.76 -27.17
N ASN A 551 -31.07 1.94 -26.67
CA ASN A 551 -32.34 2.22 -25.98
C ASN A 551 -32.59 1.40 -24.70
N LYS A 552 -31.55 0.79 -24.11
CA LYS A 552 -31.64 0.14 -22.80
C LYS A 552 -31.55 1.18 -21.69
N ASN A 553 -32.16 0.89 -20.55
CA ASN A 553 -31.95 1.68 -19.35
C ASN A 553 -30.49 1.54 -18.88
N VAL A 554 -29.99 2.49 -18.13
CA VAL A 554 -28.63 2.45 -17.56
C VAL A 554 -28.67 2.79 -16.09
N ILE A 555 -28.09 1.92 -15.26
CA ILE A 555 -27.79 2.18 -13.85
C ILE A 555 -26.27 2.17 -13.69
N LEU A 556 -25.70 3.31 -13.34
CA LEU A 556 -24.30 3.46 -12.99
C LEU A 556 -24.17 3.54 -11.47
N ILE A 557 -23.36 2.67 -10.89
CA ILE A 557 -23.17 2.55 -9.44
C ILE A 557 -21.71 2.89 -9.14
N GLN A 558 -21.51 3.96 -8.38
CA GLN A 558 -20.23 4.27 -7.75
C GLN A 558 -20.21 3.62 -6.37
N SER A 559 -19.28 2.70 -6.16
CA SER A 559 -19.09 1.98 -4.90
C SER A 559 -17.95 2.59 -4.10
N GLU A 560 -18.29 3.21 -2.97
CA GLU A 560 -17.35 3.85 -2.06
C GLU A 560 -16.22 2.91 -1.61
N ALA A 561 -14.98 3.38 -1.79
CA ALA A 561 -13.73 2.78 -1.34
C ALA A 561 -13.58 1.27 -1.65
N LEU A 562 -14.15 0.80 -2.76
CA LEU A 562 -14.13 -0.62 -3.13
C LEU A 562 -12.91 -0.93 -4.00
N GLN A 563 -11.91 -1.60 -3.43
CA GLN A 563 -10.72 -2.07 -4.18
C GLN A 563 -10.89 -3.50 -4.74
N SER A 564 -10.27 -3.77 -5.89
CA SER A 564 -10.41 -5.04 -6.62
C SER A 564 -9.88 -6.26 -5.88
N PHE A 565 -8.94 -6.09 -4.94
CA PHE A 565 -8.31 -7.22 -4.24
C PHE A 565 -9.29 -8.04 -3.40
N VAL A 566 -10.44 -7.44 -3.01
CA VAL A 566 -11.47 -8.14 -2.24
C VAL A 566 -12.31 -9.10 -3.10
N ILE A 567 -12.30 -8.92 -4.43
CA ILE A 567 -13.02 -9.78 -5.37
C ILE A 567 -12.36 -11.17 -5.35
N ASN A 568 -13.17 -12.20 -5.09
CA ASN A 568 -12.76 -13.59 -4.86
C ASN A 568 -11.84 -13.81 -3.64
N LEU A 569 -11.64 -12.81 -2.79
CA LEU A 569 -10.90 -12.98 -1.53
C LEU A 569 -11.72 -13.83 -0.56
N SER A 570 -11.02 -14.71 0.15
CA SER A 570 -11.57 -15.46 1.28
C SER A 570 -10.64 -15.35 2.48
N TYR A 571 -11.21 -15.14 3.65
CA TYR A 571 -10.49 -15.10 4.92
C TYR A 571 -11.24 -15.96 5.94
N ASN A 572 -10.53 -16.79 6.72
CA ASN A 572 -11.15 -17.75 7.65
C ASN A 572 -12.26 -18.62 7.02
N ASN A 573 -12.08 -19.07 5.78
CA ASN A 573 -13.07 -19.82 4.99
C ASN A 573 -14.38 -19.05 4.71
N GLN A 574 -14.39 -17.73 4.86
CA GLN A 574 -15.51 -16.86 4.50
C GLN A 574 -15.14 -16.04 3.27
N VAL A 575 -16.00 -16.08 2.25
CA VAL A 575 -15.86 -15.24 1.06
C VAL A 575 -16.23 -13.81 1.43
N ILE A 576 -15.37 -12.85 1.10
CA ILE A 576 -15.58 -11.44 1.47
C ILE A 576 -16.73 -10.82 0.65
N THR A 577 -16.77 -11.07 -0.67
CA THR A 577 -17.74 -10.43 -1.58
C THR A 577 -18.55 -11.45 -2.40
N PRO A 578 -19.38 -12.30 -1.77
CA PRO A 578 -20.09 -13.37 -2.48
C PRO A 578 -21.03 -12.87 -3.60
N ASN A 579 -21.70 -11.71 -3.45
CA ASN A 579 -22.63 -11.20 -4.46
C ASN A 579 -21.91 -10.57 -5.65
N LEU A 580 -20.88 -9.76 -5.42
CA LEU A 580 -20.03 -9.18 -6.45
C LEU A 580 -19.25 -10.26 -7.20
N ASN A 581 -18.77 -11.30 -6.53
CA ASN A 581 -18.10 -12.43 -7.18
C ASN A 581 -19.06 -13.13 -8.14
N LYS A 582 -20.29 -13.41 -7.70
CA LYS A 582 -21.34 -13.98 -8.56
C LYS A 582 -21.70 -13.02 -9.71
N PHE A 583 -21.77 -11.73 -9.45
CA PHE A 583 -22.07 -10.74 -10.49
C PHE A 583 -20.95 -10.67 -11.53
N ALA A 584 -19.68 -10.64 -11.13
CA ALA A 584 -18.52 -10.69 -12.03
C ALA A 584 -18.49 -11.98 -12.87
N GLN A 585 -18.77 -13.13 -12.27
CA GLN A 585 -18.80 -14.43 -12.97
C GLN A 585 -19.85 -14.53 -14.08
N ASN A 586 -20.89 -13.69 -14.06
CA ASN A 586 -21.95 -13.72 -15.07
C ASN A 586 -21.85 -12.57 -16.09
N ASN A 587 -20.94 -11.61 -15.88
CA ASN A 587 -20.87 -10.35 -16.62
C ASN A 587 -19.46 -10.08 -17.14
N LEU A 588 -19.27 -8.93 -17.79
CA LEU A 588 -17.95 -8.48 -18.23
C LEU A 588 -17.23 -7.86 -17.03
N TYR A 589 -16.10 -8.44 -16.63
CA TYR A 589 -15.29 -7.94 -15.51
C TYR A 589 -13.96 -7.40 -16.00
N PHE A 590 -13.74 -6.10 -15.84
CA PHE A 590 -12.48 -5.44 -16.17
C PHE A 590 -11.59 -5.45 -14.91
N ASN A 591 -10.71 -6.44 -14.83
CA ASN A 591 -9.88 -6.67 -13.65
C ASN A 591 -8.65 -5.73 -13.56
N ASN A 592 -8.35 -5.01 -14.65
CA ASN A 592 -7.30 -4.00 -14.74
C ASN A 592 -7.90 -2.59 -14.90
N PHE A 593 -8.85 -2.27 -14.03
CA PHE A 593 -9.43 -0.94 -13.91
C PHE A 593 -8.82 -0.23 -12.70
N TYR A 594 -8.34 1.00 -12.89
CA TYR A 594 -7.51 1.70 -11.90
C TYR A 594 -8.19 2.97 -11.37
N ASP A 595 -7.94 3.26 -10.09
CA ASP A 595 -8.18 4.56 -9.49
C ASP A 595 -7.41 5.65 -10.24
N GLN A 596 -8.05 6.76 -10.56
CA GLN A 596 -7.44 7.91 -11.23
C GLN A 596 -7.69 9.22 -10.45
N THR A 597 -8.24 9.12 -9.24
CA THR A 597 -8.66 10.24 -8.42
C THR A 597 -7.47 11.03 -7.89
N GLY A 598 -7.71 12.30 -7.59
CA GLY A 598 -6.80 13.13 -6.82
C GLY A 598 -7.40 13.42 -5.43
N PRO A 599 -7.12 14.59 -4.86
CA PRO A 599 -7.64 14.97 -3.54
C PRO A 599 -9.16 15.16 -3.49
N GLY A 600 -9.86 15.19 -4.63
CA GLY A 600 -11.33 15.21 -4.68
C GLY A 600 -11.97 13.84 -4.43
N ARG A 601 -11.20 12.74 -4.41
CA ARG A 601 -11.64 11.37 -4.03
C ARG A 601 -12.95 10.99 -4.73
N THR A 602 -14.02 10.68 -3.98
CA THR A 602 -15.37 10.36 -4.46
C THR A 602 -15.85 11.34 -5.55
N SER A 603 -15.66 12.66 -5.35
CA SER A 603 -16.11 13.69 -6.31
C SER A 603 -15.27 13.73 -7.60
N ASP A 604 -13.99 13.36 -7.53
CA ASP A 604 -13.14 13.22 -8.72
C ASP A 604 -13.58 11.99 -9.53
N ALA A 605 -13.90 10.88 -8.87
CA ALA A 605 -14.41 9.67 -9.53
C ALA A 605 -15.76 9.95 -10.22
N GLU A 606 -16.69 10.65 -9.54
CA GLU A 606 -17.95 11.13 -10.12
C GLU A 606 -17.68 12.05 -11.33
N PHE A 607 -16.73 12.98 -11.21
CA PHE A 607 -16.41 13.91 -12.30
C PHE A 607 -15.86 13.17 -13.53
N MET A 608 -14.87 12.30 -13.32
CA MET A 608 -14.21 11.53 -14.37
C MET A 608 -15.19 10.58 -15.07
N SER A 609 -16.00 9.85 -14.30
CA SER A 609 -16.93 8.87 -14.86
C SER A 609 -18.05 9.50 -15.67
N LEU A 610 -18.47 10.73 -15.33
CA LEU A 610 -19.55 11.46 -16.00
C LEU A 610 -19.07 12.44 -17.09
N ASN A 611 -17.80 12.83 -17.11
CA ASN A 611 -17.30 13.87 -18.04
C ASN A 611 -16.09 13.42 -18.85
N SER A 612 -15.48 12.27 -18.53
CA SER A 612 -14.24 11.80 -19.14
C SER A 612 -13.12 12.86 -19.10
N MET A 613 -13.01 13.57 -17.99
CA MET A 613 -12.00 14.58 -17.73
C MET A 613 -11.43 14.40 -16.32
N PHE A 614 -10.14 14.68 -16.12
CA PHE A 614 -9.51 14.52 -14.81
C PHE A 614 -10.12 15.45 -13.76
N GLY A 615 -10.10 14.98 -12.51
CA GLY A 615 -10.17 15.82 -11.31
C GLY A 615 -9.00 16.81 -11.21
N LEU A 616 -8.88 17.57 -10.12
CA LEU A 616 -7.79 18.53 -9.95
C LEU A 616 -6.56 17.90 -9.27
N GLN A 617 -5.39 18.51 -9.45
CA GLN A 617 -4.20 18.19 -8.63
C GLN A 617 -4.36 18.68 -7.18
N SER A 618 -5.27 19.63 -6.95
CA SER A 618 -5.50 20.31 -5.68
C SER A 618 -6.98 20.70 -5.57
N GLY A 619 -7.60 20.35 -4.44
CA GLY A 619 -9.03 20.58 -4.22
C GLY A 619 -9.92 19.69 -5.09
N SER A 620 -11.17 20.12 -5.29
CA SER A 620 -12.16 19.39 -6.11
C SER A 620 -12.70 20.26 -7.24
N VAL A 621 -12.96 19.63 -8.39
CA VAL A 621 -13.65 20.28 -9.52
C VAL A 621 -15.03 20.77 -9.11
N TYR A 622 -15.74 19.99 -8.30
CA TYR A 622 -17.13 20.27 -7.93
C TYR A 622 -17.27 21.54 -7.08
N THR A 623 -16.24 21.94 -6.34
CA THR A 623 -16.25 23.18 -5.55
C THR A 623 -15.60 24.34 -6.31
N THR A 624 -14.54 24.07 -7.07
CA THR A 624 -13.71 25.11 -7.69
C THR A 624 -14.27 25.59 -9.04
N TYR A 625 -14.86 24.69 -9.82
CA TYR A 625 -15.30 24.93 -11.20
C TYR A 625 -16.80 24.67 -11.40
N ASN A 626 -17.60 24.85 -10.35
CA ASN A 626 -19.07 24.72 -10.37
C ASN A 626 -19.82 25.80 -11.19
N HIS A 627 -19.10 26.62 -11.93
CA HIS A 627 -19.63 27.63 -12.86
C HIS A 627 -19.26 27.31 -14.32
N ASN A 628 -18.51 26.23 -14.54
CA ASN A 628 -18.11 25.79 -15.86
C ASN A 628 -19.26 25.13 -16.61
N GLN A 629 -19.06 24.95 -17.91
CA GLN A 629 -19.94 24.15 -18.74
C GLN A 629 -19.27 22.82 -19.02
N PHE A 630 -20.04 21.75 -18.87
CA PHE A 630 -19.61 20.40 -19.19
C PHE A 630 -20.51 19.79 -20.24
N ASP A 631 -19.95 18.78 -20.89
CA ASP A 631 -20.61 17.92 -21.86
C ASP A 631 -20.73 16.52 -21.27
N SER A 632 -21.42 16.49 -20.13
CA SER A 632 -21.55 15.36 -19.24
C SER A 632 -22.45 14.27 -19.82
N LEU A 633 -22.19 13.02 -19.45
CA LEU A 633 -23.01 11.85 -19.77
C LEU A 633 -24.51 12.07 -19.56
N PRO A 634 -25.01 12.52 -18.38
CA PRO A 634 -26.43 12.80 -18.19
C PRO A 634 -26.99 13.81 -19.20
N LYS A 635 -26.26 14.87 -19.54
CA LYS A 635 -26.70 15.84 -20.53
C LYS A 635 -26.80 15.23 -21.94
N ILE A 636 -25.79 14.47 -22.34
CA ILE A 636 -25.78 13.76 -23.63
C ILE A 636 -26.95 12.76 -23.69
N LEU A 637 -27.23 12.05 -22.61
CA LEU A 637 -28.34 11.10 -22.55
C LEU A 637 -29.71 11.81 -22.57
N ASN A 638 -29.87 12.96 -21.91
CA ASN A 638 -31.06 13.79 -22.04
C ASN A 638 -31.32 14.19 -23.50
N ASP A 639 -30.27 14.64 -24.20
CA ASP A 639 -30.35 15.04 -25.62
C ASP A 639 -30.70 13.85 -26.53
N ASN A 640 -30.51 12.62 -26.05
CA ASN A 640 -30.89 11.37 -26.71
C ASN A 640 -32.15 10.72 -26.10
N GLY A 641 -32.97 11.49 -25.36
CA GLY A 641 -34.29 11.08 -24.92
C GLY A 641 -34.35 10.28 -23.61
N TYR A 642 -33.26 10.24 -22.84
CA TYR A 642 -33.24 9.56 -21.54
C TYR A 642 -33.76 10.50 -20.44
N SER A 643 -34.48 9.93 -19.47
CA SER A 643 -34.67 10.59 -18.18
C SER A 643 -33.44 10.40 -17.31
N THR A 644 -32.99 11.43 -16.58
CA THR A 644 -31.75 11.34 -15.78
C THR A 644 -31.97 11.59 -14.30
N MET A 645 -31.44 10.69 -13.47
CA MET A 645 -31.51 10.79 -12.01
C MET A 645 -30.15 10.54 -11.36
N SER A 646 -29.79 11.31 -10.33
CA SER A 646 -28.73 10.97 -9.39
C SER A 646 -29.30 10.72 -7.99
N ALA A 647 -28.68 9.86 -7.20
CA ALA A 647 -29.08 9.60 -5.82
C ALA A 647 -27.88 9.32 -4.91
N HIS A 648 -27.92 9.84 -3.68
CA HIS A 648 -26.93 9.60 -2.65
C HIS A 648 -27.54 9.71 -1.25
N GLY A 649 -27.14 8.83 -0.32
CA GLY A 649 -27.67 8.73 1.03
C GLY A 649 -27.18 9.78 2.04
N TYR A 650 -26.71 10.94 1.57
CA TYR A 650 -26.10 11.99 2.40
C TYR A 650 -26.47 13.39 1.93
N ASN A 651 -26.01 14.41 2.67
CA ASN A 651 -26.27 15.82 2.36
C ASN A 651 -25.77 16.21 0.95
N GLY A 652 -26.67 16.76 0.14
CA GLY A 652 -26.35 17.17 -1.24
C GLY A 652 -25.39 18.37 -1.34
N SER A 653 -25.16 19.10 -0.25
CA SER A 653 -24.20 20.22 -0.21
C SER A 653 -22.77 19.74 -0.03
N PHE A 654 -22.58 18.51 0.49
CA PHE A 654 -21.26 17.89 0.58
C PHE A 654 -20.70 17.66 -0.83
N TRP A 655 -19.42 18.00 -1.01
CA TRP A 655 -18.79 18.14 -2.33
C TRP A 655 -19.51 19.07 -3.31
N ASN A 656 -20.46 19.91 -2.87
CA ASN A 656 -21.27 20.77 -3.75
C ASN A 656 -22.07 19.96 -4.81
N ARG A 657 -22.49 18.73 -4.50
CA ARG A 657 -23.20 17.84 -5.45
C ARG A 657 -24.50 18.42 -5.96
N ARG A 658 -25.30 19.09 -5.13
CA ARG A 658 -26.60 19.64 -5.52
C ARG A 658 -26.47 20.59 -6.71
N GLU A 659 -25.50 21.50 -6.65
CA GLU A 659 -25.24 22.43 -7.76
C GLU A 659 -24.57 21.71 -8.93
N MET A 660 -23.58 20.85 -8.66
CA MET A 660 -22.82 20.19 -9.72
C MET A 660 -23.67 19.18 -10.53
N HIS A 661 -24.48 18.36 -9.87
CA HIS A 661 -25.36 17.38 -10.54
C HIS A 661 -26.40 18.10 -11.42
N ALA A 662 -26.98 19.20 -10.92
CA ALA A 662 -27.88 20.02 -11.72
C ALA A 662 -27.17 20.60 -12.96
N LEU A 663 -25.94 21.09 -12.78
CA LEU A 663 -25.12 21.66 -13.84
C LEU A 663 -24.63 20.62 -14.87
N GLN A 664 -24.39 19.39 -14.43
CA GLN A 664 -24.13 18.23 -15.29
C GLN A 664 -25.39 17.73 -15.99
N GLY A 665 -26.57 18.25 -15.66
CA GLY A 665 -27.81 17.99 -16.38
C GLY A 665 -28.62 16.82 -15.84
N PHE A 666 -28.42 16.38 -14.60
CA PHE A 666 -29.40 15.49 -13.97
C PHE A 666 -30.74 16.21 -13.82
N GLN A 667 -31.82 15.61 -14.33
CA GLN A 667 -33.17 16.18 -14.21
C GLN A 667 -33.75 16.04 -12.80
N LYS A 668 -33.26 15.05 -12.04
CA LYS A 668 -33.66 14.78 -10.66
C LYS A 668 -32.44 14.34 -9.84
N SER A 669 -32.27 14.90 -8.66
CA SER A 669 -31.24 14.47 -7.71
C SER A 669 -31.88 14.19 -6.35
N LEU A 670 -31.54 13.06 -5.75
CA LEU A 670 -32.04 12.62 -4.45
C LEU A 670 -30.89 12.61 -3.44
N PHE A 671 -31.06 13.37 -2.37
CA PHE A 671 -30.12 13.44 -1.25
C PHE A 671 -30.84 13.10 0.05
N GLU A 672 -30.17 13.24 1.21
CA GLU A 672 -30.76 12.93 2.52
C GLU A 672 -32.13 13.58 2.76
N GLU A 673 -32.38 14.79 2.22
CA GLU A 673 -33.64 15.51 2.44
C GLU A 673 -34.80 14.93 1.62
N ASN A 674 -34.51 14.01 0.70
CA ASN A 674 -35.48 13.33 -0.15
C ASN A 674 -35.67 11.85 0.22
N LEU A 675 -34.88 11.35 1.17
CA LEU A 675 -34.85 9.95 1.56
C LEU A 675 -35.31 9.78 3.01
N VAL A 676 -35.84 8.61 3.32
CA VAL A 676 -36.17 8.24 4.69
C VAL A 676 -34.88 7.76 5.36
N MET A 677 -34.40 8.52 6.34
CA MET A 677 -33.13 8.28 7.03
C MET A 677 -33.22 7.19 8.11
N GLU A 678 -33.68 5.99 7.73
CA GLU A 678 -33.73 4.79 8.55
C GLU A 678 -32.49 3.91 8.35
N GLU A 679 -32.05 3.15 9.36
CA GLU A 679 -30.82 2.35 9.29
C GLU A 679 -29.58 3.20 8.89
N LYS A 680 -29.06 3.99 9.84
CA LYS A 680 -27.84 4.77 9.60
C LYS A 680 -26.60 3.93 9.87
N ILE A 681 -25.66 3.94 8.93
CA ILE A 681 -24.34 3.32 9.03
C ILE A 681 -23.32 4.37 8.61
N GLY A 682 -22.35 4.63 9.50
CA GLY A 682 -21.35 5.68 9.27
C GLY A 682 -22.02 7.05 9.13
N TRP A 683 -21.73 7.74 8.04
CA TRP A 683 -22.13 9.13 7.88
C TRP A 683 -23.61 9.31 7.53
N GLY A 684 -24.26 8.32 6.93
CA GLY A 684 -25.56 8.54 6.29
C GLY A 684 -26.47 7.32 6.27
N LEU A 685 -27.35 7.31 5.28
CA LEU A 685 -28.29 6.22 5.02
C LEU A 685 -27.51 4.96 4.63
N SER A 686 -27.87 3.80 5.19
CA SER A 686 -27.22 2.56 4.82
C SER A 686 -27.42 2.22 3.34
N ASP A 687 -26.43 1.57 2.73
CA ASP A 687 -26.46 1.26 1.29
C ASP A 687 -27.64 0.37 0.94
N ARG A 688 -28.05 -0.53 1.86
CA ARG A 688 -29.22 -1.38 1.67
C ARG A 688 -30.51 -0.56 1.52
N THR A 689 -30.79 0.31 2.48
CA THR A 689 -32.02 1.11 2.47
C THR A 689 -31.99 2.16 1.37
N PHE A 690 -30.81 2.74 1.11
CA PHE A 690 -30.54 3.64 -0.01
C PHE A 690 -30.90 2.99 -1.36
N PHE A 691 -30.42 1.76 -1.62
CA PHE A 691 -30.71 1.07 -2.87
C PHE A 691 -32.19 0.76 -3.04
N LEU A 692 -32.87 0.26 -2.00
CA LEU A 692 -34.30 -0.04 -2.07
C LEU A 692 -35.13 1.21 -2.38
N GLN A 693 -34.87 2.32 -1.67
CA GLN A 693 -35.52 3.60 -1.93
C GLN A 693 -35.20 4.14 -3.33
N SER A 694 -33.98 3.94 -3.82
CA SER A 694 -33.57 4.34 -5.17
C SER A 694 -34.33 3.56 -6.24
N VAL A 695 -34.49 2.25 -6.09
CA VAL A 695 -35.29 1.43 -7.02
C VAL A 695 -36.75 1.88 -7.06
N ASP A 696 -37.34 2.25 -5.93
CA ASP A 696 -38.70 2.80 -5.88
C ASP A 696 -38.85 4.14 -6.62
N GLN A 697 -37.77 4.90 -6.76
CA GLN A 697 -37.75 6.12 -7.56
C GLN A 697 -37.50 5.81 -9.04
N ILE A 698 -36.62 4.84 -9.34
CA ILE A 698 -36.34 4.36 -10.71
C ILE A 698 -37.61 3.82 -11.37
N LYS A 699 -38.44 3.05 -10.66
CA LYS A 699 -39.74 2.53 -11.13
C LYS A 699 -40.70 3.63 -11.63
N LYS A 700 -40.46 4.89 -11.28
CA LYS A 700 -41.30 6.05 -11.65
C LYS A 700 -40.71 6.87 -12.79
N LEU A 701 -39.50 6.55 -13.26
CA LEU A 701 -38.84 7.27 -14.35
C LEU A 701 -39.40 6.81 -15.71
N PRO A 702 -39.62 7.74 -16.66
CA PRO A 702 -39.89 7.37 -18.04
C PRO A 702 -38.68 6.66 -18.67
N GLU A 703 -38.93 5.53 -19.33
CA GLU A 703 -37.91 4.82 -20.10
C GLU A 703 -37.67 5.45 -21.49
N PRO A 704 -36.42 5.42 -22.01
CA PRO A 704 -35.23 4.93 -21.33
C PRO A 704 -34.75 5.92 -20.26
N TYR A 705 -34.07 5.42 -19.22
CA TYR A 705 -33.50 6.27 -18.17
C TYR A 705 -32.04 5.97 -17.87
N PHE A 706 -31.36 6.96 -17.30
CA PHE A 706 -30.04 6.87 -16.70
C PHE A 706 -30.13 7.23 -15.22
N SER A 707 -29.72 6.31 -14.35
CA SER A 707 -29.66 6.53 -12.91
C SER A 707 -28.23 6.36 -12.40
N PHE A 708 -27.73 7.36 -11.67
CA PHE A 708 -26.42 7.35 -11.04
C PHE A 708 -26.58 7.22 -9.52
N LEU A 709 -26.08 6.12 -8.95
CA LEU A 709 -26.23 5.78 -7.54
C LEU A 709 -24.85 5.78 -6.86
N ILE A 710 -24.71 6.55 -5.77
CA ILE A 710 -23.44 6.72 -5.06
C ILE A 710 -23.61 6.14 -3.64
N THR A 711 -22.87 5.07 -3.33
CA THR A 711 -22.93 4.42 -2.00
C THR A 711 -22.13 5.19 -0.95
N LEU A 712 -22.21 4.76 0.31
CA LEU A 712 -21.55 5.45 1.43
C LEU A 712 -21.14 4.54 2.59
N SER A 713 -21.79 3.38 2.79
CA SER A 713 -21.58 2.59 4.01
C SER A 713 -20.14 2.07 4.14
N ASN A 714 -19.43 1.91 3.01
CA ASN A 714 -18.04 1.49 2.98
C ASN A 714 -17.04 2.64 3.07
N HIS A 715 -17.19 3.53 4.06
CA HIS A 715 -16.33 4.72 4.20
C HIS A 715 -15.40 4.65 5.42
N HIS A 716 -14.17 5.15 5.26
CA HIS A 716 -13.19 5.27 6.34
C HIS A 716 -13.78 6.07 7.53
N PRO A 717 -13.53 5.69 8.81
CA PRO A 717 -12.55 4.72 9.31
C PRO A 717 -13.05 3.27 9.41
N TYR A 718 -14.19 2.92 8.81
CA TYR A 718 -14.74 1.55 8.78
C TYR A 718 -15.12 0.96 10.17
N ASN A 719 -15.14 1.78 11.22
CA ASN A 719 -15.31 1.33 12.61
C ASN A 719 -16.78 1.08 13.02
N GLU A 720 -17.70 1.14 12.06
CA GLU A 720 -19.14 1.04 12.31
C GLU A 720 -19.55 -0.38 12.70
N VAL A 721 -20.56 -0.50 13.55
CA VAL A 721 -21.13 -1.80 13.90
C VAL A 721 -22.10 -2.23 12.81
N LEU A 722 -21.69 -3.24 12.04
CA LEU A 722 -22.43 -3.71 10.87
C LEU A 722 -23.22 -4.98 11.17
N PRO A 723 -24.42 -5.14 10.60
CA PRO A 723 -25.09 -6.43 10.60
C PRO A 723 -24.32 -7.43 9.73
N ASN A 724 -24.42 -8.73 10.05
CA ASN A 724 -23.77 -9.82 9.31
C ASN A 724 -22.23 -9.72 9.25
N SER A 725 -21.57 -9.27 10.32
CA SER A 725 -20.11 -9.21 10.38
C SER A 725 -19.43 -10.58 10.19
N LEU A 726 -18.28 -10.56 9.52
CA LEU A 726 -17.39 -11.70 9.35
C LEU A 726 -16.73 -12.10 10.68
N ASN A 727 -16.30 -13.36 10.79
CA ASN A 727 -15.42 -13.83 11.86
C ASN A 727 -13.96 -13.65 11.42
N LEU A 728 -13.35 -12.58 11.90
CA LEU A 728 -12.06 -12.12 11.42
C LEU A 728 -10.88 -12.54 12.32
N GLY A 729 -11.13 -13.25 13.42
CA GLY A 729 -10.07 -13.77 14.29
C GLY A 729 -9.03 -12.70 14.65
N GLU A 730 -7.79 -12.89 14.20
CA GLU A 730 -6.67 -11.99 14.49
C GLU A 730 -6.82 -10.58 13.88
N LEU A 731 -7.67 -10.41 12.87
CA LEU A 731 -7.94 -9.11 12.25
C LEU A 731 -9.04 -8.32 12.98
N GLU A 732 -9.71 -8.88 13.99
CA GLU A 732 -10.73 -8.16 14.75
C GLU A 732 -10.16 -6.89 15.41
N GLY A 733 -10.80 -5.75 15.17
CA GLY A 733 -10.37 -4.44 15.69
C GLY A 733 -9.18 -3.81 14.95
N THR A 734 -8.68 -4.45 13.89
CA THR A 734 -7.69 -3.84 12.98
C THR A 734 -8.40 -3.02 11.89
N VAL A 735 -7.70 -2.04 11.30
CA VAL A 735 -8.22 -1.23 10.17
C VAL A 735 -8.61 -2.12 8.99
N VAL A 736 -7.76 -3.10 8.66
CA VAL A 736 -8.01 -4.08 7.59
C VAL A 736 -9.26 -4.91 7.88
N GLY A 737 -9.40 -5.43 9.09
CA GLY A 737 -10.56 -6.23 9.46
C GLY A 737 -11.87 -5.42 9.42
N ASN A 738 -11.83 -4.19 9.93
CA ASN A 738 -12.96 -3.27 9.86
C ASN A 738 -13.36 -2.96 8.41
N TYR A 739 -12.38 -2.73 7.54
CA TYR A 739 -12.61 -2.59 6.10
C TYR A 739 -13.22 -3.84 5.46
N LEU A 740 -12.72 -5.05 5.75
CA LEU A 740 -13.29 -6.29 5.21
C LEU A 740 -14.76 -6.50 5.63
N ASN A 741 -15.11 -6.17 6.87
CA ASN A 741 -16.50 -6.19 7.34
C ASN A 741 -17.38 -5.19 6.60
N SER A 742 -16.84 -3.99 6.39
CA SER A 742 -17.49 -2.89 5.68
C SER A 742 -17.77 -3.23 4.21
N VAL A 743 -16.78 -3.81 3.52
CA VAL A 743 -16.93 -4.36 2.17
C VAL A 743 -17.96 -5.48 2.12
N HIS A 744 -17.97 -6.38 3.12
CA HIS A 744 -18.95 -7.48 3.17
C HIS A 744 -20.39 -6.95 3.30
N TYR A 745 -20.61 -5.88 4.08
CA TYR A 745 -21.90 -5.23 4.16
C TYR A 745 -22.30 -4.56 2.83
N ALA A 746 -21.36 -3.85 2.18
CA ALA A 746 -21.61 -3.23 0.87
C ALA A 746 -21.95 -4.27 -0.20
N ASP A 747 -21.27 -5.42 -0.21
CA ASP A 747 -21.58 -6.57 -1.06
C ASP A 747 -22.99 -7.12 -0.81
N PHE A 748 -23.37 -7.26 0.46
CA PHE A 748 -24.72 -7.67 0.85
C PHE A 748 -25.79 -6.68 0.35
N ALA A 749 -25.57 -5.37 0.55
CA ALA A 749 -26.48 -4.33 0.05
C ALA A 749 -26.60 -4.33 -1.48
N PHE A 750 -25.49 -4.55 -2.19
CA PHE A 750 -25.49 -4.73 -3.64
C PHE A 750 -26.29 -5.98 -4.06
N GLY A 751 -26.16 -7.09 -3.33
CA GLY A 751 -26.99 -8.29 -3.54
C GLY A 751 -28.49 -7.99 -3.42
N GLU A 752 -28.90 -7.20 -2.43
CA GLU A 752 -30.30 -6.76 -2.26
C GLU A 752 -30.77 -5.88 -3.44
N LEU A 753 -29.93 -4.98 -3.95
CA LEU A 753 -30.23 -4.19 -5.15
C LEU A 753 -30.50 -5.10 -6.36
N ILE A 754 -29.57 -6.02 -6.66
CA ILE A 754 -29.69 -6.92 -7.81
C ILE A 754 -30.95 -7.80 -7.68
N ASN A 755 -31.24 -8.29 -6.47
CA ASN A 755 -32.45 -9.06 -6.20
C ASN A 755 -33.72 -8.25 -6.45
N GLU A 756 -33.77 -6.99 -6.02
CA GLU A 756 -34.95 -6.13 -6.19
C GLU A 756 -35.14 -5.71 -7.66
N LEU A 757 -34.06 -5.39 -8.37
CA LEU A 757 -34.10 -5.12 -9.82
C LEU A 757 -34.59 -6.34 -10.61
N ASN A 758 -34.16 -7.55 -10.23
CA ASN A 758 -34.60 -8.78 -10.86
C ASN A 758 -36.08 -9.07 -10.56
N LYS A 759 -36.51 -8.97 -9.29
CA LYS A 759 -37.93 -9.15 -8.89
C LYS A 759 -38.86 -8.16 -9.59
N SER A 760 -38.38 -6.95 -9.86
CA SER A 760 -39.13 -5.91 -10.55
C SER A 760 -39.13 -6.04 -12.08
N GLY A 761 -38.41 -7.03 -12.65
CA GLY A 761 -38.25 -7.20 -14.10
C GLY A 761 -37.39 -6.13 -14.77
N ILE A 762 -36.79 -5.22 -14.00
CA ILE A 762 -35.99 -4.10 -14.51
C ILE A 762 -34.65 -4.59 -15.07
N LEU A 763 -34.06 -5.60 -14.44
CA LEU A 763 -32.73 -6.12 -14.79
C LEU A 763 -32.63 -6.57 -16.26
N GLU A 764 -33.68 -7.18 -16.81
CA GLU A 764 -33.71 -7.73 -18.18
C GLU A 764 -33.58 -6.67 -19.29
N ASN A 765 -33.83 -5.39 -18.98
CA ASN A 765 -33.78 -4.28 -19.94
C ASN A 765 -32.78 -3.18 -19.52
N THR A 766 -31.90 -3.46 -18.57
CA THR A 766 -31.03 -2.45 -17.96
C THR A 766 -29.56 -2.84 -18.03
N VAL A 767 -28.73 -1.95 -18.58
CA VAL A 767 -27.28 -2.00 -18.41
C VAL A 767 -26.96 -1.60 -16.97
N ILE A 768 -26.17 -2.42 -16.27
CA ILE A 768 -25.64 -2.07 -14.95
C ILE A 768 -24.13 -1.98 -15.05
N ALA A 769 -23.58 -0.82 -14.72
CA ALA A 769 -22.14 -0.62 -14.58
C ALA A 769 -21.84 -0.30 -13.11
N LEU A 770 -21.06 -1.16 -12.45
CA LEU A 770 -20.55 -0.92 -11.10
C LEU A 770 -19.06 -0.63 -11.18
N TYR A 771 -18.62 0.42 -10.49
CA TYR A 771 -17.21 0.73 -10.32
C TYR A 771 -16.87 1.12 -8.90
N GLY A 772 -15.70 0.71 -8.39
CA GLY A 772 -15.13 1.32 -7.19
C GLY A 772 -14.53 2.68 -7.51
N ASP A 773 -14.65 3.67 -6.62
CA ASP A 773 -14.22 5.04 -6.89
C ASP A 773 -12.75 5.33 -6.58
N HIS A 774 -12.25 4.89 -5.44
CA HIS A 774 -10.86 5.09 -5.05
C HIS A 774 -10.33 4.04 -4.05
N ASP A 775 -9.04 4.13 -3.74
CA ASP A 775 -8.41 3.30 -2.70
C ASP A 775 -9.04 3.50 -1.31
N ALA A 776 -8.89 2.51 -0.44
CA ALA A 776 -9.49 2.51 0.89
C ALA A 776 -8.77 3.39 1.93
N GLY A 777 -7.66 4.04 1.59
CA GLY A 777 -6.82 4.78 2.53
C GLY A 777 -6.08 3.88 3.53
N ILE A 778 -5.85 2.61 3.18
CA ILE A 778 -5.16 1.61 4.01
C ILE A 778 -3.71 1.49 3.54
N SER A 779 -2.76 1.46 4.47
CA SER A 779 -1.33 1.38 4.12
C SER A 779 -0.96 0.01 3.50
N LEU A 780 0.09 -0.01 2.67
CA LEU A 780 0.65 -1.26 2.13
C LEU A 780 1.09 -2.22 3.23
N GLU A 781 1.64 -1.71 4.35
CA GLU A 781 2.01 -2.51 5.51
C GLU A 781 0.80 -3.23 6.09
N GLU A 782 -0.31 -2.52 6.29
CA GLU A 782 -1.56 -3.11 6.76
C GLU A 782 -2.13 -4.12 5.74
N LEU A 783 -2.18 -3.78 4.46
CA LEU A 783 -2.67 -4.68 3.41
C LEU A 783 -1.79 -5.94 3.27
N SER A 784 -0.48 -5.84 3.53
CA SER A 784 0.44 -6.99 3.47
C SER A 784 0.13 -8.07 4.53
N THR A 785 -0.70 -7.75 5.53
CA THR A 785 -1.17 -8.75 6.51
C THR A 785 -2.14 -9.78 5.92
N ILE A 786 -2.80 -9.44 4.81
CA ILE A 786 -3.79 -10.29 4.13
C ILE A 786 -3.46 -10.57 2.65
N LEU A 787 -2.57 -9.79 2.05
CA LEU A 787 -2.13 -9.93 0.68
C LEU A 787 -0.63 -10.24 0.63
N ASP A 788 -0.21 -11.18 -0.23
CA ASP A 788 1.20 -11.46 -0.51
C ASP A 788 1.79 -10.39 -1.45
N ILE A 789 1.87 -9.15 -0.95
CA ILE A 789 2.33 -7.96 -1.68
C ILE A 789 3.66 -7.46 -1.10
N LYS A 790 4.58 -7.06 -1.98
CA LYS A 790 5.83 -6.40 -1.59
C LYS A 790 5.73 -4.92 -1.93
N ASP A 791 6.54 -4.09 -1.26
CA ASP A 791 6.59 -2.64 -1.50
C ASP A 791 7.39 -2.31 -2.77
N THR A 792 6.90 -2.76 -3.93
CA THR A 792 7.47 -2.46 -5.25
C THR A 792 6.56 -1.51 -6.02
N PRO A 793 7.08 -0.61 -6.87
CA PRO A 793 6.24 0.30 -7.65
C PRO A 793 5.15 -0.37 -8.51
N GLU A 794 5.45 -1.54 -9.09
CA GLU A 794 4.46 -2.33 -9.83
C GLU A 794 3.33 -2.83 -8.92
N GLN A 795 3.67 -3.28 -7.70
CA GLN A 795 2.67 -3.76 -6.74
C GLN A 795 1.90 -2.61 -6.07
N GLN A 796 2.54 -1.45 -5.84
CA GLN A 796 1.86 -0.24 -5.38
C GLN A 796 0.76 0.19 -6.35
N LEU A 797 1.03 0.26 -7.66
CA LEU A 797 -0.02 0.58 -8.63
C LEU A 797 -1.04 -0.56 -8.80
N SER A 798 -0.67 -1.79 -8.42
CA SER A 798 -1.60 -2.93 -8.49
C SER A 798 -2.65 -2.92 -7.37
N ILE A 799 -2.35 -2.31 -6.21
CA ILE A 799 -3.32 -2.14 -5.14
C ILE A 799 -4.31 -1.01 -5.44
N ASP A 800 -3.95 -0.04 -6.29
CA ASP A 800 -4.83 1.04 -6.76
C ASP A 800 -5.91 0.56 -7.76
N LYS A 801 -6.05 -0.75 -7.97
CA LYS A 801 -7.12 -1.33 -8.78
C LYS A 801 -8.44 -1.28 -8.04
N VAL A 802 -9.47 -0.80 -8.73
CA VAL A 802 -10.87 -0.79 -8.29
C VAL A 802 -11.70 -1.57 -9.32
N PRO A 803 -12.74 -2.32 -8.91
CA PRO A 803 -13.39 -3.24 -9.84
C PRO A 803 -14.28 -2.44 -10.79
N PHE A 804 -14.35 -2.83 -12.06
CA PHE A 804 -15.39 -2.39 -12.98
C PHE A 804 -16.11 -3.60 -13.56
N ILE A 805 -17.41 -3.75 -13.26
CA ILE A 805 -18.24 -4.87 -13.72
C ILE A 805 -19.41 -4.32 -14.54
N LEU A 806 -19.54 -4.82 -15.77
CA LEU A 806 -20.54 -4.36 -16.74
C LEU A 806 -21.49 -5.50 -17.13
N HIS A 807 -22.74 -5.36 -16.69
CA HIS A 807 -23.87 -6.17 -17.14
C HIS A 807 -24.52 -5.52 -18.36
N ILE A 808 -24.62 -6.30 -19.44
CA ILE A 808 -25.34 -5.91 -20.65
C ILE A 808 -26.46 -6.92 -20.90
N PRO A 809 -27.73 -6.49 -20.99
CA PRO A 809 -28.84 -7.40 -21.27
C PRO A 809 -28.59 -8.28 -22.49
N GLY A 810 -28.67 -9.61 -22.30
CA GLY A 810 -28.44 -10.60 -23.36
C GLY A 810 -26.99 -11.06 -23.50
N ILE A 811 -26.04 -10.51 -22.75
CA ILE A 811 -24.65 -10.97 -22.70
C ILE A 811 -24.37 -11.60 -21.33
N ASN A 812 -24.20 -12.92 -21.32
CA ASN A 812 -23.79 -13.69 -20.15
C ASN A 812 -22.46 -14.40 -20.48
N SER A 813 -21.35 -13.67 -20.37
CA SER A 813 -20.04 -14.17 -20.84
C SER A 813 -19.10 -14.58 -19.73
N GLY A 814 -19.30 -14.10 -18.48
CA GLY A 814 -18.36 -14.30 -17.37
C GLY A 814 -16.93 -13.90 -17.72
N GLN A 815 -16.77 -13.05 -18.73
CA GLN A 815 -15.50 -12.81 -19.40
C GLN A 815 -14.70 -11.77 -18.61
N ILE A 816 -13.46 -12.12 -18.30
CA ILE A 816 -12.48 -11.20 -17.74
C ILE A 816 -11.81 -10.44 -18.88
N ILE A 817 -11.81 -9.11 -18.80
CA ILE A 817 -11.16 -8.21 -19.75
C ILE A 817 -9.94 -7.59 -19.07
N GLU A 818 -8.75 -7.93 -19.58
CA GLU A 818 -7.46 -7.54 -18.99
C GLU A 818 -6.90 -6.20 -19.53
N THR A 819 -7.68 -5.48 -20.33
CA THR A 819 -7.29 -4.16 -20.84
C THR A 819 -7.14 -3.16 -19.68
N ASN A 820 -6.01 -2.46 -19.62
CA ASN A 820 -5.79 -1.40 -18.63
C ASN A 820 -6.73 -0.21 -18.92
N THR A 821 -7.64 0.05 -17.99
CA THR A 821 -8.72 1.05 -18.11
C THR A 821 -8.86 1.85 -16.82
N GLY A 822 -9.65 2.93 -16.82
CA GLY A 822 -9.94 3.69 -15.62
C GLY A 822 -11.19 4.55 -15.75
N HIS A 823 -11.46 5.36 -14.72
CA HIS A 823 -12.63 6.23 -14.63
C HIS A 823 -12.94 7.06 -15.88
N LEU A 824 -11.92 7.59 -16.55
CA LEU A 824 -12.10 8.40 -17.75
C LEU A 824 -12.78 7.62 -18.89
N ASP A 825 -12.63 6.30 -18.92
CA ASP A 825 -13.10 5.45 -20.00
C ASP A 825 -14.58 5.04 -19.85
N ILE A 826 -15.23 5.36 -18.71
CA ILE A 826 -16.62 4.95 -18.43
C ILE A 826 -17.61 5.61 -19.40
N THR A 827 -17.65 6.94 -19.45
CA THR A 827 -18.55 7.69 -20.35
C THR A 827 -18.43 7.26 -21.82
N PRO A 828 -17.24 7.24 -22.44
CA PRO A 828 -17.12 6.84 -23.85
C PRO A 828 -17.58 5.39 -24.07
N THR A 829 -17.30 4.48 -23.14
CA THR A 829 -17.75 3.07 -23.23
C THR A 829 -19.27 2.95 -23.15
N LEU A 830 -19.92 3.67 -22.22
CA LEU A 830 -21.38 3.66 -22.10
C LEU A 830 -22.05 4.25 -23.35
N LEU A 831 -21.56 5.37 -23.86
CA LEU A 831 -22.09 5.96 -25.10
C LEU A 831 -21.89 5.03 -26.31
N HIS A 832 -20.75 4.34 -26.37
CA HIS A 832 -20.44 3.37 -27.42
C HIS A 832 -21.43 2.20 -27.45
N ILE A 833 -21.68 1.54 -26.32
CA ILE A 833 -22.64 0.42 -26.27
C ILE A 833 -24.09 0.86 -26.48
N LEU A 834 -24.43 2.11 -26.15
CA LEU A 834 -25.74 2.70 -26.46
C LEU A 834 -25.88 3.10 -27.94
N GLY A 835 -24.77 3.17 -28.67
CA GLY A 835 -24.74 3.55 -30.09
C GLY A 835 -24.81 5.05 -30.32
N ILE A 836 -24.36 5.85 -29.34
CA ILE A 836 -24.32 7.31 -29.38
C ILE A 836 -22.91 7.76 -29.79
N ASN A 837 -22.81 8.45 -30.93
CA ASN A 837 -21.54 8.98 -31.42
C ASN A 837 -21.06 10.13 -30.51
N HIS A 838 -19.83 10.03 -30.04
CA HIS A 838 -19.20 11.01 -29.18
C HIS A 838 -17.82 11.50 -29.68
N SER A 839 -17.52 11.33 -30.97
CA SER A 839 -16.21 11.69 -31.54
C SER A 839 -15.92 13.19 -31.50
N ASN A 840 -16.95 14.04 -31.41
CA ASN A 840 -16.79 15.50 -31.31
C ASN A 840 -16.63 16.00 -29.86
N ASN A 841 -16.88 15.14 -28.87
CA ASN A 841 -16.86 15.49 -27.46
C ASN A 841 -15.42 15.58 -26.94
N VAL A 842 -15.22 16.44 -25.93
CA VAL A 842 -13.90 16.77 -25.37
C VAL A 842 -13.48 15.76 -24.29
N PHE A 843 -13.67 14.47 -24.58
CA PHE A 843 -13.30 13.38 -23.67
C PHE A 843 -11.81 13.03 -23.74
N LEU A 844 -11.22 12.71 -22.61
CA LEU A 844 -9.82 12.26 -22.50
C LEU A 844 -9.71 10.74 -22.49
N GLY A 845 -10.74 10.05 -22.01
CA GLY A 845 -10.83 8.60 -22.01
C GLY A 845 -11.26 8.05 -23.37
N GLU A 846 -11.19 6.73 -23.47
CA GLU A 846 -11.47 5.96 -24.68
C GLU A 846 -12.48 4.85 -24.38
N ASN A 847 -13.15 4.33 -25.41
CA ASN A 847 -13.94 3.11 -25.26
C ASN A 847 -13.06 1.94 -24.78
N MET A 848 -13.42 1.33 -23.65
CA MET A 848 -12.65 0.26 -22.99
C MET A 848 -12.48 -1.00 -23.86
N PHE A 849 -13.40 -1.28 -24.78
CA PHE A 849 -13.33 -2.47 -25.65
C PHE A 849 -12.23 -2.37 -26.73
N SER A 850 -11.81 -1.15 -27.08
CA SER A 850 -10.84 -0.88 -28.13
C SER A 850 -9.62 -0.07 -27.64
N LYS A 851 -9.51 0.18 -26.34
CA LYS A 851 -8.47 1.03 -25.76
C LYS A 851 -7.07 0.43 -25.93
N THR A 852 -6.13 1.25 -26.37
CA THR A 852 -4.70 0.89 -26.46
C THR A 852 -3.79 1.85 -25.72
N SER A 853 -4.29 3.03 -25.34
CA SER A 853 -3.50 4.02 -24.62
C SER A 853 -3.23 3.60 -23.17
N PRO A 854 -2.14 4.10 -22.55
CA PRO A 854 -1.88 3.86 -21.14
C PRO A 854 -2.95 4.49 -20.25
N VAL A 855 -3.15 3.91 -19.06
CA VAL A 855 -3.89 4.56 -17.98
C VAL A 855 -2.98 5.60 -17.34
N ILE A 856 -3.51 6.80 -17.16
CA ILE A 856 -2.76 7.96 -16.67
C ILE A 856 -3.36 8.37 -15.33
N PHE A 857 -2.54 8.51 -14.31
CA PHE A 857 -2.96 8.88 -12.97
C PHE A 857 -2.84 10.40 -12.77
N ARG A 858 -3.62 10.96 -11.84
CA ARG A 858 -3.65 12.41 -11.59
C ARG A 858 -2.30 12.98 -11.15
N ASN A 859 -1.46 12.15 -10.54
CA ASN A 859 -0.12 12.48 -10.06
C ASN A 859 0.98 12.39 -11.14
N GLY A 860 0.62 12.11 -12.40
CA GLY A 860 1.54 11.96 -13.53
C GLY A 860 2.13 10.56 -13.71
N ASN A 861 1.84 9.62 -12.80
CA ASN A 861 2.17 8.21 -13.03
C ASN A 861 1.35 7.66 -14.20
N PHE A 862 1.80 6.55 -14.78
CA PHE A 862 1.06 5.88 -15.84
C PHE A 862 1.39 4.39 -15.94
N ILE A 863 0.41 3.61 -16.40
CA ILE A 863 0.54 2.17 -16.62
C ILE A 863 0.05 1.80 -18.03
N GLY A 864 0.95 1.20 -18.80
CA GLY A 864 0.66 0.59 -20.10
C GLY A 864 0.65 -0.93 -20.01
N LYS A 865 0.52 -1.59 -21.17
CA LYS A 865 0.51 -3.06 -21.24
C LYS A 865 1.81 -3.69 -20.72
N ASP A 866 2.95 -3.09 -21.08
CA ASP A 866 4.29 -3.66 -20.85
C ASP A 866 5.21 -2.75 -20.03
N PHE A 867 4.71 -1.64 -19.50
CA PHE A 867 5.50 -0.66 -18.77
C PHE A 867 4.69 0.03 -17.66
N VAL A 868 5.41 0.41 -16.61
CA VAL A 868 4.91 1.21 -15.49
C VAL A 868 5.87 2.38 -15.26
N SER A 869 5.32 3.57 -15.05
CA SER A 869 6.06 4.70 -14.50
C SER A 869 5.50 5.06 -13.13
N ASN A 870 6.38 5.06 -12.13
CA ASN A 870 6.07 5.53 -10.78
C ASN A 870 7.16 6.52 -10.35
N ASP A 871 6.75 7.73 -9.94
CA ASP A 871 7.66 8.80 -9.48
C ASP A 871 8.78 9.13 -10.49
N GLY A 872 8.45 9.05 -11.79
CA GLY A 872 9.39 9.30 -12.89
C GLY A 872 10.38 8.17 -13.17
N VAL A 873 10.32 7.06 -12.43
CA VAL A 873 11.11 5.86 -12.66
C VAL A 873 10.29 4.88 -13.49
N CYS A 874 10.81 4.51 -14.66
CA CYS A 874 10.22 3.49 -15.50
C CYS A 874 10.77 2.10 -15.20
N GLN A 875 9.87 1.12 -15.08
CA GLN A 875 10.22 -0.26 -14.80
C GLN A 875 9.81 -1.17 -15.98
N ARG A 876 10.76 -2.01 -16.41
CA ARG A 876 10.78 -3.10 -17.43
C ARG A 876 11.78 -2.89 -18.60
N ASN A 877 12.30 -4.02 -19.08
CA ASN A 877 13.47 -4.19 -19.98
C ASN A 877 13.41 -3.30 -21.25
N ASN A 878 14.46 -2.50 -21.47
CA ASN A 878 14.77 -1.76 -22.71
C ASN A 878 13.77 -0.67 -23.19
N ALA A 879 12.86 -0.18 -22.34
CA ALA A 879 11.81 0.77 -22.76
C ALA A 879 12.02 2.24 -22.33
N GLN A 880 13.22 2.65 -21.88
CA GLN A 880 13.43 4.01 -21.34
C GLN A 880 13.06 5.12 -22.35
N ASN A 881 13.43 4.98 -23.62
CA ASN A 881 13.05 5.93 -24.68
C ASN A 881 11.53 5.94 -24.95
N GLN A 882 10.85 4.81 -24.79
CA GLN A 882 9.39 4.71 -24.97
C GLN A 882 8.65 5.41 -23.83
N CYS A 883 9.16 5.28 -22.61
CA CYS A 883 8.65 6.00 -21.44
C CYS A 883 8.77 7.52 -21.56
N GLU A 884 9.90 8.04 -22.04
CA GLU A 884 10.09 9.49 -22.23
C GLU A 884 9.08 10.08 -23.23
N SER A 885 8.81 9.35 -24.32
CA SER A 885 7.79 9.75 -25.30
C SER A 885 6.39 9.77 -24.68
N ILE A 886 6.06 8.77 -23.85
CA ILE A 886 4.75 8.65 -23.21
C ILE A 886 4.57 9.68 -22.10
N ALA A 887 5.63 10.00 -21.35
CA ALA A 887 5.59 11.06 -20.34
C ALA A 887 5.19 12.41 -20.95
N SER A 888 5.63 12.73 -22.17
CA SER A 888 5.17 13.93 -22.88
C SER A 888 3.66 13.90 -23.18
N GLU A 889 3.11 12.75 -23.58
CA GLU A 889 1.68 12.59 -23.84
C GLU A 889 0.86 12.70 -22.55
N VAL A 890 1.35 12.11 -21.46
CA VAL A 890 0.76 12.21 -20.11
C VAL A 890 0.63 13.66 -19.70
N ASN A 891 1.73 14.40 -19.82
CA ASN A 891 1.79 15.80 -19.47
C ASN A 891 0.82 16.64 -20.31
N GLU A 892 0.73 16.34 -21.61
CA GLU A 892 -0.20 17.01 -22.52
C GLU A 892 -1.66 16.72 -22.17
N LYS A 893 -2.03 15.48 -21.83
CA LYS A 893 -3.41 15.11 -21.45
C LYS A 893 -3.83 15.77 -20.14
N ILE A 894 -3.00 15.72 -19.10
CA ILE A 894 -3.28 16.38 -17.81
C ILE A 894 -3.40 17.89 -18.00
N TRP A 895 -2.42 18.50 -18.68
CA TRP A 895 -2.43 19.94 -18.98
C TRP A 895 -3.67 20.35 -19.77
N THR A 896 -4.08 19.54 -20.75
CA THR A 896 -5.28 19.81 -21.55
C THR A 896 -6.53 19.80 -20.68
N SER A 897 -6.70 18.79 -19.83
CA SER A 897 -7.81 18.72 -18.86
C SER A 897 -7.88 19.98 -18.01
N ASP A 898 -6.76 20.32 -17.36
CA ASP A 898 -6.67 21.46 -16.44
C ASP A 898 -6.94 22.77 -17.14
N THR A 899 -6.48 22.92 -18.38
CA THR A 899 -6.65 24.16 -19.15
C THR A 899 -8.09 24.33 -19.63
N ILE A 900 -8.76 23.25 -20.03
CA ILE A 900 -10.20 23.27 -20.36
C ILE A 900 -11.01 23.69 -19.14
N LEU A 901 -10.70 23.13 -17.96
CA LEU A 901 -11.36 23.50 -16.70
C LEU A 901 -11.07 24.95 -16.32
N ARG A 902 -9.80 25.35 -16.27
CA ARG A 902 -9.38 26.69 -15.84
C ARG A 902 -10.04 27.81 -16.63
N TYR A 903 -10.20 27.60 -17.94
CA TYR A 903 -10.73 28.63 -18.84
C TYR A 903 -12.13 28.34 -19.38
N ASN A 904 -12.82 27.34 -18.82
CA ASN A 904 -14.20 26.98 -19.17
C ASN A 904 -14.39 26.79 -20.69
N LEU A 905 -13.54 25.96 -21.31
CA LEU A 905 -13.44 25.88 -22.78
C LEU A 905 -14.36 24.87 -23.44
N THR A 906 -15.02 23.99 -22.68
CA THR A 906 -15.79 22.85 -23.22
C THR A 906 -16.73 23.26 -24.35
N LYS A 907 -17.64 24.23 -24.10
CA LYS A 907 -18.59 24.68 -25.12
C LYS A 907 -17.91 25.36 -26.31
N LYS A 908 -16.82 26.10 -26.08
CA LYS A 908 -16.10 26.78 -27.16
C LYS A 908 -15.45 25.74 -28.09
N LEU A 909 -14.88 24.68 -27.52
CA LEU A 909 -14.28 23.58 -28.25
C LEU A 909 -15.32 22.72 -28.98
N LEU A 910 -16.51 22.51 -28.42
CA LEU A 910 -17.58 21.79 -29.14
C LEU A 910 -18.04 22.51 -30.42
N ASN A 911 -17.94 23.84 -30.46
CA ASN A 911 -18.37 24.66 -31.60
C ASN A 911 -17.30 24.86 -32.68
N THR A 912 -16.05 24.44 -32.47
CA THR A 912 -15.02 24.43 -33.52
C THR A 912 -15.17 23.16 -34.37
N ASN A 913 -15.81 23.33 -35.52
CA ASN A 913 -15.79 22.39 -36.66
C ASN A 913 -15.16 23.08 -37.87
#